data_AF-A0A2N7WC31-F1
#
_entry.id   AF-A0A2N7WC31-F1
#
_cell.length_a   1.000
_cell.length_b   1.000
_cell.length_c   1.000
_cell.angle_alpha   90.00
_cell.angle_beta   90.00
_cell.angle_gamma   90.00
#
_symmetry.space_group_name_H-M   'P 1'
#
loop_
_entity.id
_entity.type
_entity.pdbx_description
1 polymer ?
#
loop_
_entity_poly.entity_id
_entity_poly.type
_entity_poly.pdbx_seq_one_letter_code
_entity_poly.pdbx_strand_id
1 'polypeptide(L)'
;MNRTASASYVQDRSRTRDARRALTALLPLAAAVLFCVASMDARAAGALPAGGRFVGGSGSVGGDGTTLTINQSSSRGVVDWNSFSIGGNNRVVFANNNGATLNRVTGGSPSAILGTLTASGSVYLINPQGIVVGPKGVVLTNGRFVASTLDAVDTDAFMNGRPLTLSGNSTASIVNLGTIASGAGDVFLIARQRVGNAGTISAPNGTAELAVAQQVLLQDSSSGRQVFVQASQDSQAGQTGSGGTLVNRGVIQAAQVSLQAADGNIYALAGNHEAIRATGTAMRDGHVWLVAGHGTLRPGGSIEAAGGTVDMSADTLSFPAGGTTVRAGQWNIATPAFTVEDSAARALSTSLGAGTSVNVQTTGANGIAGDIDVNSGIGWQGNASLTLAAYRHVTVAEGATIGNRGGGNLTLRADAASIDNGGGIANHGVIDWSGSTGLVSALYDMNGTYSAGTLLGNPAWTAAPGSGRLTQITAYKLINSVADLQNMSQDLAGNYALGTDVDATGYTLTPIGDHTTPFTGQFDGMWHNVRNAKIVIADFSKDYSSGLFGVVGLAGVLRDVGVENSSVSTSYFGSGLLAGVNQGVIANAHSTGVAMEVFQDGTTFGGLVGRNEGAVERSWSSAAVSGSDANGGLVGYNLGSIAQSYATGSVSPVFSTGYGGGLVGINDGTVTQSFATGAVQTRTMPTHGVIAFGSGTLAPDVYWNRETTGQAVSGGNLPASNGLSTAQMSDAASFAGYDFGPNGVWAMPFAATHPVLRWQLAH
;
A
#
# COMPACT_ATOMS: atom_id res chain seq x y z
N MET A 1 -16.87 -24.32 64.52
CA MET A 1 -17.51 -23.56 65.62
C MET A 1 -17.47 -22.08 65.24
N ASN A 2 -18.64 -21.55 64.83
CA ASN A 2 -19.36 -20.41 65.45
C ASN A 2 -18.64 -19.06 65.29
N ARG A 3 -19.23 -17.95 64.82
CA ARG A 3 -20.61 -17.52 64.48
C ARG A 3 -20.43 -16.13 63.79
N THR A 4 -20.89 -15.92 62.56
CA THR A 4 -22.10 -15.19 62.13
C THR A 4 -22.29 -13.71 62.53
N ALA A 5 -22.67 -12.93 61.51
CA ALA A 5 -23.40 -11.64 61.47
C ALA A 5 -22.55 -10.36 61.65
N SER A 6 -22.75 -9.26 60.92
CA SER A 6 -23.85 -8.83 60.04
C SER A 6 -23.40 -7.63 59.19
N ALA A 7 -24.09 -7.43 58.07
CA ALA A 7 -23.89 -6.36 57.11
C ALA A 7 -24.11 -4.94 57.69
N SER A 8 -23.31 -3.99 57.21
CA SER A 8 -23.74 -2.60 57.06
C SER A 8 -23.14 -2.01 55.79
N TYR A 9 -24.05 -1.74 54.87
CA TYR A 9 -23.92 -1.04 53.60
C TYR A 9 -23.32 0.36 53.82
N VAL A 10 -22.11 0.61 53.32
CA VAL A 10 -21.57 1.97 53.13
C VAL A 10 -21.14 2.07 51.68
N GLN A 11 -21.97 2.74 50.87
CA GLN A 11 -21.60 3.21 49.55
C GLN A 11 -20.44 4.20 49.71
N ASP A 12 -19.22 3.75 49.39
CA ASP A 12 -18.11 4.68 49.17
C ASP A 12 -18.24 5.27 47.75
N ARG A 13 -18.99 6.37 47.68
CA ARG A 13 -18.97 7.30 46.54
C ARG A 13 -17.64 8.05 46.55
N SER A 14 -16.61 7.50 45.92
CA SER A 14 -15.35 8.25 45.70
C SER A 14 -14.68 8.01 44.34
N ARG A 15 -15.39 7.47 43.35
CA ARG A 15 -14.98 7.50 41.93
C ARG A 15 -15.90 8.42 41.12
N THR A 16 -15.66 9.73 41.19
CA THR A 16 -16.11 10.74 40.21
C THR A 16 -15.60 12.12 40.63
N ARG A 17 -14.28 12.28 40.77
CA ARG A 17 -13.69 13.60 41.05
C ARG A 17 -12.41 13.94 40.28
N ASP A 18 -12.16 13.34 39.12
CA ASP A 18 -11.12 13.85 38.19
C ASP A 18 -11.62 14.14 36.76
N ALA A 19 -12.90 13.86 36.45
CA ALA A 19 -13.49 14.12 35.13
C ALA A 19 -14.28 15.45 35.02
N ARG A 20 -14.16 16.36 36.01
CA ARG A 20 -14.92 17.64 36.03
C ARG A 20 -14.07 18.91 35.93
N ARG A 21 -12.77 18.82 35.63
CA ARG A 21 -11.91 20.02 35.40
C ARG A 21 -11.64 20.37 33.93
N ALA A 22 -12.25 19.67 32.96
CA ALA A 22 -12.00 19.90 31.53
C ALA A 22 -13.19 20.49 30.74
N LEU A 23 -14.28 20.93 31.38
CA LEU A 23 -15.52 21.33 30.67
C LEU A 23 -15.99 22.79 30.88
N THR A 24 -15.18 23.67 31.47
CA THR A 24 -15.51 25.10 31.60
C THR A 24 -14.29 25.96 31.30
N ALA A 25 -14.04 26.18 30.01
CA ALA A 25 -13.19 27.25 29.49
C ALA A 25 -13.68 27.63 28.07
N LEU A 26 -14.97 27.97 27.97
CA LEU A 26 -15.61 28.55 26.80
C LEU A 26 -16.23 29.87 27.27
N LEU A 27 -15.86 30.97 26.58
CA LEU A 27 -16.07 32.40 26.91
C LEU A 27 -15.18 32.89 28.08
N PRO A 28 -14.03 33.58 27.82
CA PRO A 28 -13.96 34.80 27.01
C PRO A 28 -12.63 34.94 26.22
N LEU A 29 -12.64 34.78 24.89
CA LEU A 29 -11.45 35.08 24.05
C LEU A 29 -11.75 35.99 22.85
N ALA A 30 -12.98 36.50 22.75
CA ALA A 30 -13.36 37.54 21.79
C ALA A 30 -13.17 38.97 22.32
N ALA A 31 -12.92 39.14 23.63
CA ALA A 31 -12.92 40.45 24.29
C ALA A 31 -11.52 41.07 24.53
N ALA A 32 -10.44 40.27 24.51
CA ALA A 32 -9.10 40.76 24.90
C ALA A 32 -8.24 41.33 23.75
N VAL A 33 -8.71 41.26 22.49
CA VAL A 33 -8.04 41.92 21.34
C VAL A 33 -8.81 43.17 20.87
N LEU A 34 -9.97 43.47 21.49
CA LEU A 34 -10.83 44.58 21.08
C LEU A 34 -10.63 45.90 21.88
N PHE A 35 -9.85 45.90 22.96
CA PHE A 35 -9.64 47.08 23.81
C PHE A 35 -8.20 47.57 23.78
N CYS A 36 -7.80 48.20 22.66
CA CYS A 36 -6.70 49.18 22.63
C CYS A 36 -6.70 50.03 21.33
N VAL A 37 -7.87 50.24 20.72
CA VAL A 37 -8.00 51.15 19.56
C VAL A 37 -9.10 52.16 19.85
N ALA A 38 -8.83 53.07 20.78
CA ALA A 38 -9.69 54.22 21.01
C ALA A 38 -8.83 55.44 21.29
N SER A 39 -8.41 56.11 20.23
CA SER A 39 -8.60 57.56 20.03
C SER A 39 -7.65 58.07 18.93
N MET A 40 -8.18 58.24 17.72
CA MET A 40 -7.84 59.33 16.80
C MET A 40 -8.77 59.24 15.58
N ASP A 41 -9.82 60.05 15.59
CA ASP A 41 -10.62 60.31 14.39
C ASP A 41 -9.83 61.21 13.44
N ALA A 42 -9.37 60.65 12.31
CA ALA A 42 -9.22 61.37 11.05
C ALA A 42 -9.08 60.40 9.86
N ARG A 43 -10.14 60.41 9.02
CA ARG A 43 -10.28 59.86 7.65
C ARG A 43 -10.47 58.33 7.52
N ALA A 44 -11.71 58.00 7.15
CA ALA A 44 -12.23 56.69 6.81
C ALA A 44 -11.58 56.10 5.53
N ALA A 45 -10.39 55.55 5.68
CA ALA A 45 -9.90 54.44 4.87
C ALA A 45 -9.28 53.42 5.84
N GLY A 46 -9.53 52.12 5.65
CA GLY A 46 -8.97 51.09 6.55
C GLY A 46 -7.44 51.05 6.51
N ALA A 47 -6.81 50.20 7.31
CA ALA A 47 -5.36 49.97 7.20
C ALA A 47 -4.97 49.40 5.83
N LEU A 48 -3.91 49.91 5.22
CA LEU A 48 -3.22 49.33 4.06
C LEU A 48 -1.80 48.91 4.47
N PRO A 49 -1.12 48.01 3.73
CA PRO A 49 0.30 47.73 3.96
C PRO A 49 1.13 49.02 3.86
N ALA A 50 2.16 49.13 4.71
CA ALA A 50 2.97 50.35 4.85
C ALA A 50 4.47 50.04 4.88
N GLY A 51 5.27 50.97 4.35
CA GLY A 51 6.73 50.87 4.31
C GLY A 51 7.28 49.88 3.28
N GLY A 52 6.48 49.48 2.28
CA GLY A 52 6.87 48.49 1.27
C GLY A 52 8.04 48.94 0.40
N ARG A 53 9.11 48.14 0.38
CA ARG A 53 10.28 48.38 -0.48
C ARG A 53 10.78 47.07 -1.11
N PHE A 54 10.98 47.09 -2.43
CA PHE A 54 11.67 45.99 -3.12
C PHE A 54 13.14 45.92 -2.65
N VAL A 55 13.52 44.78 -2.09
CA VAL A 55 14.90 44.45 -1.66
C VAL A 55 15.52 43.36 -2.54
N GLY A 56 14.72 42.68 -3.35
CA GLY A 56 15.16 41.77 -4.41
C GLY A 56 14.21 41.82 -5.61
N GLY A 57 14.72 41.68 -6.83
CA GLY A 57 13.94 41.85 -8.06
C GLY A 57 13.62 43.33 -8.35
N SER A 58 12.66 43.58 -9.25
CA SER A 58 12.27 44.93 -9.66
C SER A 58 10.75 45.10 -9.72
N GLY A 59 10.28 46.26 -9.27
CA GLY A 59 8.87 46.61 -9.27
C GLY A 59 8.60 47.96 -8.58
N SER A 60 7.33 48.31 -8.46
CA SER A 60 6.86 49.50 -7.76
C SER A 60 5.70 49.16 -6.84
N VAL A 61 5.58 49.93 -5.76
CA VAL A 61 4.46 49.88 -4.81
C VAL A 61 3.78 51.24 -4.88
N GLY A 62 2.49 51.26 -5.22
CA GLY A 62 1.72 52.49 -5.34
C GLY A 62 0.22 52.22 -5.31
N GLY A 63 -0.57 53.20 -4.89
CA GLY A 63 -1.99 53.01 -4.69
C GLY A 63 -2.73 54.31 -4.39
N ASP A 64 -4.03 54.18 -4.17
CA ASP A 64 -4.88 55.22 -3.60
C ASP A 64 -5.15 54.94 -2.11
N GLY A 65 -6.03 55.72 -1.48
CA GLY A 65 -6.35 55.56 -0.06
C GLY A 65 -7.01 54.21 0.30
N THR A 66 -7.52 53.46 -0.67
CA THR A 66 -8.30 52.22 -0.49
C THR A 66 -7.69 51.01 -1.20
N THR A 67 -6.90 51.22 -2.26
CA THR A 67 -6.28 50.17 -3.07
C THR A 67 -4.78 50.37 -3.16
N LEU A 68 -4.01 49.34 -2.80
CA LEU A 68 -2.56 49.29 -2.99
C LEU A 68 -2.20 48.28 -4.10
N THR A 69 -1.43 48.71 -5.09
CA THR A 69 -0.96 47.87 -6.20
C THR A 69 0.55 47.67 -6.12
N ILE A 70 0.97 46.40 -6.12
CA ILE A 70 2.37 45.98 -6.25
C ILE A 70 2.57 45.53 -7.69
N ASN A 71 3.22 46.38 -8.49
CA ASN A 71 3.58 46.07 -9.87
C ASN A 71 4.98 45.48 -9.91
N GLN A 72 5.09 44.17 -10.17
CA GLN A 72 6.38 43.50 -10.28
C GLN A 72 6.74 43.31 -11.75
N SER A 73 7.95 43.70 -12.13
CA SER A 73 8.47 43.52 -13.50
C SER A 73 9.43 42.34 -13.62
N SER A 74 10.06 41.91 -12.53
CA SER A 74 10.88 40.70 -12.49
C SER A 74 10.03 39.43 -12.34
N SER A 75 10.58 38.26 -12.71
CA SER A 75 9.91 36.96 -12.50
C SER A 75 9.75 36.63 -11.01
N ARG A 76 10.67 37.09 -10.16
CA ARG A 76 10.61 36.98 -8.70
C ARG A 76 10.98 38.31 -8.04
N GLY A 77 10.31 38.65 -6.95
CA GLY A 77 10.59 39.86 -6.18
C GLY A 77 10.47 39.62 -4.68
N VAL A 78 11.30 40.31 -3.90
CA VAL A 78 11.26 40.33 -2.44
C VAL A 78 10.95 41.75 -1.98
N VAL A 79 9.91 41.91 -1.17
CA VAL A 79 9.45 43.20 -0.64
C VAL A 79 9.42 43.14 0.88
N ASP A 80 10.19 44.02 1.51
CA ASP A 80 10.14 44.21 2.97
C ASP A 80 9.06 45.24 3.32
N TRP A 81 8.34 44.99 4.40
CA TRP A 81 7.22 45.81 4.89
C TRP A 81 7.37 46.09 6.38
N ASN A 82 7.08 47.33 6.80
CA ASN A 82 6.95 47.66 8.22
C ASN A 82 5.67 47.04 8.80
N SER A 83 4.59 47.03 8.03
CA SER A 83 3.33 46.37 8.39
C SER A 83 2.57 45.93 7.15
N PHE A 84 1.90 44.78 7.21
CA PHE A 84 1.06 44.29 6.11
C PHE A 84 -0.32 43.90 6.65
N SER A 85 -1.29 44.81 6.58
CA SER A 85 -2.70 44.57 6.94
C SER A 85 -3.61 45.19 5.90
N ILE A 86 -4.80 44.62 5.71
CA ILE A 86 -5.80 45.06 4.73
C ILE A 86 -7.13 45.24 5.46
N GLY A 87 -7.55 46.48 5.69
CA GLY A 87 -8.84 46.81 6.28
C GLY A 87 -10.02 46.34 5.43
N GLY A 88 -11.21 46.20 6.04
CA GLY A 88 -12.37 45.54 5.41
C GLY A 88 -12.86 46.14 4.08
N ASN A 89 -12.64 47.43 3.86
CA ASN A 89 -13.02 48.12 2.61
C ASN A 89 -11.83 48.32 1.65
N ASN A 90 -10.67 47.75 1.97
CA ASN A 90 -9.44 47.97 1.23
C ASN A 90 -9.06 46.76 0.38
N ARG A 91 -8.22 47.02 -0.62
CA ARG A 91 -7.73 46.01 -1.55
C ARG A 91 -6.22 46.10 -1.74
N VAL A 92 -5.56 44.95 -1.85
CA VAL A 92 -4.18 44.83 -2.32
C VAL A 92 -4.15 44.00 -3.60
N VAL A 93 -3.46 44.51 -4.63
CA VAL A 93 -3.35 43.86 -5.94
C VAL A 93 -1.88 43.61 -6.27
N PHE A 94 -1.50 42.35 -6.45
CA PHE A 94 -0.21 41.96 -7.01
C PHE A 94 -0.35 41.75 -8.52
N ALA A 95 0.22 42.68 -9.29
CA ALA A 95 0.38 42.55 -10.73
C ALA A 95 1.79 42.00 -11.00
N ASN A 96 1.96 40.68 -10.83
CA ASN A 96 3.24 39.97 -10.94
C ASN A 96 3.28 38.93 -12.07
N ASN A 97 2.31 38.99 -13.00
CA ASN A 97 2.11 37.99 -14.07
C ASN A 97 2.12 36.57 -13.48
N ASN A 98 2.85 35.63 -14.08
CA ASN A 98 3.06 34.28 -13.54
C ASN A 98 4.21 34.20 -12.52
N GLY A 99 4.78 35.34 -12.12
CA GLY A 99 5.90 35.44 -11.20
C GLY A 99 5.52 35.20 -9.73
N ALA A 100 6.51 35.32 -8.84
CA ALA A 100 6.32 35.17 -7.40
C ALA A 100 6.81 36.40 -6.62
N THR A 101 6.05 36.81 -5.61
CA THR A 101 6.41 37.94 -4.73
C THR A 101 6.49 37.47 -3.27
N LEU A 102 7.67 37.62 -2.67
CA LEU A 102 7.94 37.34 -1.25
C LEU A 102 7.81 38.62 -0.42
N ASN A 103 6.79 38.68 0.43
CA ASN A 103 6.50 39.81 1.30
C ASN A 103 6.94 39.47 2.72
N ARG A 104 7.94 40.17 3.24
CA ARG A 104 8.47 39.98 4.60
C ARG A 104 8.05 41.14 5.48
N VAL A 105 7.33 40.86 6.57
CA VAL A 105 6.95 41.87 7.56
C VAL A 105 8.03 41.93 8.63
N THR A 106 8.72 43.07 8.73
CA THR A 106 9.84 43.29 9.66
C THR A 106 9.44 44.08 10.90
N GLY A 107 8.27 44.72 10.90
CA GLY A 107 7.73 45.42 12.07
C GLY A 107 7.01 44.51 13.07
N GLY A 108 6.63 45.08 14.22
CA GLY A 108 6.11 44.34 15.38
C GLY A 108 4.60 44.07 15.39
N SER A 109 3.90 44.15 14.25
CA SER A 109 2.43 43.97 14.20
C SER A 109 2.00 42.75 13.39
N PRO A 110 0.97 42.00 13.83
CA PRO A 110 0.41 40.90 13.06
C PRO A 110 -0.27 41.39 11.78
N SER A 111 -0.36 40.51 10.79
CA SER A 111 -1.06 40.77 9.54
C SER A 111 -2.55 40.46 9.67
N ALA A 112 -3.41 41.48 9.63
CA ALA A 112 -4.85 41.33 9.61
C ALA A 112 -5.40 41.58 8.19
N ILE A 113 -5.84 40.52 7.52
CA ILE A 113 -6.44 40.55 6.19
C ILE A 113 -7.97 40.51 6.36
N LEU A 114 -8.58 41.69 6.46
CA LEU A 114 -10.02 41.87 6.62
C LEU A 114 -10.71 42.24 5.29
N GLY A 115 -9.96 42.84 4.37
CA GLY A 115 -10.39 43.13 2.99
C GLY A 115 -9.86 42.12 1.98
N THR A 116 -9.53 42.58 0.77
CA THR A 116 -9.22 41.68 -0.36
C THR A 116 -7.75 41.76 -0.79
N LEU A 117 -7.09 40.61 -0.95
CA LEU A 117 -5.81 40.44 -1.63
C LEU A 117 -6.03 39.67 -2.94
N THR A 118 -5.61 40.24 -4.08
CA THR A 118 -5.64 39.55 -5.38
C THR A 118 -4.26 39.49 -6.02
N ALA A 119 -3.89 38.39 -6.67
CA ALA A 119 -2.62 38.26 -7.40
C ALA A 119 -2.76 37.51 -8.73
N SER A 120 -2.09 38.00 -9.78
CA SER A 120 -1.98 37.29 -11.07
C SER A 120 -1.06 36.06 -11.02
N GLY A 121 -0.16 36.01 -10.04
CA GLY A 121 0.86 34.96 -9.86
C GLY A 121 0.90 34.50 -8.40
N SER A 122 2.09 34.21 -7.88
CA SER A 122 2.28 33.69 -6.54
C SER A 122 2.59 34.78 -5.51
N VAL A 123 2.07 34.63 -4.29
CA VAL A 123 2.30 35.55 -3.16
C VAL A 123 2.73 34.75 -1.93
N TYR A 124 3.85 35.15 -1.35
CA TYR A 124 4.34 34.64 -0.07
C TYR A 124 4.21 35.79 0.94
N LEU A 125 3.55 35.57 2.06
CA LEU A 125 3.40 36.51 3.16
C LEU A 125 4.04 35.91 4.41
N ILE A 126 5.18 36.47 4.79
CA ILE A 126 5.97 36.04 5.94
C ILE A 126 5.81 37.07 7.05
N ASN A 127 5.18 36.69 8.15
CA ASN A 127 5.04 37.56 9.32
C ASN A 127 5.21 36.76 10.63
N PRO A 128 6.37 36.87 11.29
CA PRO A 128 6.62 36.22 12.58
C PRO A 128 5.68 36.66 13.71
N GLN A 129 4.95 37.77 13.57
CA GLN A 129 3.99 38.26 14.56
C GLN A 129 2.59 37.63 14.43
N GLY A 130 2.34 36.88 13.35
CA GLY A 130 1.07 36.19 13.11
C GLY A 130 0.29 36.72 11.90
N ILE A 131 -0.61 35.88 11.39
CA ILE A 131 -1.41 36.17 10.21
C ILE A 131 -2.86 35.76 10.48
N VAL A 132 -3.80 36.66 10.26
CA VAL A 132 -5.24 36.41 10.38
C VAL A 132 -5.95 36.84 9.11
N VAL A 133 -6.69 35.92 8.50
CA VAL A 133 -7.69 36.24 7.47
C VAL A 133 -9.05 36.29 8.16
N GLY A 134 -9.65 37.48 8.25
CA GLY A 134 -10.90 37.68 8.96
C GLY A 134 -12.11 37.08 8.23
N PRO A 135 -13.31 37.05 8.84
CA PRO A 135 -14.49 36.41 8.25
C PRO A 135 -14.93 36.97 6.88
N LYS A 136 -14.62 38.25 6.60
CA LYS A 136 -14.84 38.90 5.29
C LYS A 136 -13.58 39.01 4.45
N GLY A 137 -12.43 38.56 4.99
CA GLY A 137 -11.15 38.61 4.32
C GLY A 137 -11.10 37.61 3.17
N VAL A 138 -10.56 38.07 2.04
CA VAL A 138 -10.47 37.27 0.82
C VAL A 138 -9.04 37.34 0.27
N VAL A 139 -8.44 36.18 0.05
CA VAL A 139 -7.14 36.03 -0.61
C VAL A 139 -7.36 35.19 -1.87
N LEU A 140 -7.11 35.77 -3.04
CA LEU A 140 -7.25 35.12 -4.34
C LEU A 140 -5.95 35.24 -5.14
N THR A 141 -5.34 34.11 -5.47
CA THR A 141 -4.13 34.07 -6.30
C THR A 141 -4.34 33.17 -7.51
N ASN A 142 -3.69 33.45 -8.64
CA ASN A 142 -3.64 32.50 -9.75
C ASN A 142 -2.46 31.52 -9.59
N GLY A 143 -1.34 31.98 -9.05
CA GLY A 143 -0.24 31.14 -8.59
C GLY A 143 -0.43 30.72 -7.13
N ARG A 144 0.65 30.41 -6.41
CA ARG A 144 0.58 29.90 -5.03
C ARG A 144 0.35 31.02 -4.02
N PHE A 145 -0.32 30.69 -2.92
CA PHE A 145 -0.35 31.51 -1.72
C PHE A 145 0.39 30.79 -0.59
N VAL A 146 1.43 31.42 -0.05
CA VAL A 146 2.17 30.93 1.12
C VAL A 146 2.03 31.92 2.25
N ALA A 147 1.49 31.50 3.39
CA ALA A 147 1.49 32.28 4.62
C ALA A 147 2.39 31.58 5.65
N SER A 148 3.35 32.30 6.23
CA SER A 148 4.26 31.74 7.22
C SER A 148 4.51 32.65 8.41
N THR A 149 4.58 32.07 9.61
CA THR A 149 5.16 32.73 10.81
C THR A 149 6.63 32.36 11.04
N LEU A 150 7.13 31.35 10.32
CA LEU A 150 8.56 31.08 10.20
C LEU A 150 9.19 32.03 9.18
N ASP A 151 10.44 32.45 9.37
CA ASP A 151 11.13 33.33 8.44
C ASP A 151 11.70 32.55 7.25
N ALA A 152 11.83 33.23 6.12
CA ALA A 152 12.51 32.72 4.94
C ALA A 152 14.02 32.99 5.08
N VAL A 153 14.75 31.99 5.55
CA VAL A 153 16.18 32.12 5.93
C VAL A 153 17.07 32.42 4.72
N ASP A 154 16.69 31.92 3.54
CA ASP A 154 17.46 32.06 2.30
C ASP A 154 16.61 32.70 1.19
N THR A 155 16.70 34.02 1.07
CA THR A 155 16.04 34.77 -0.01
C THR A 155 16.67 34.50 -1.37
N ASP A 156 17.92 34.05 -1.43
CA ASP A 156 18.58 33.70 -2.70
C ASP A 156 17.99 32.41 -3.26
N ALA A 157 17.68 31.42 -2.41
CA ALA A 157 16.94 30.23 -2.82
C ALA A 157 15.59 30.61 -3.45
N PHE A 158 14.84 31.52 -2.82
CA PHE A 158 13.59 32.03 -3.38
C PHE A 158 13.82 32.68 -4.75
N MET A 159 14.79 33.60 -4.88
CA MET A 159 15.07 34.34 -6.12
C MET A 159 15.50 33.41 -7.27
N ASN A 160 16.17 32.30 -6.96
CA ASN A 160 16.60 31.29 -7.93
C ASN A 160 15.56 30.19 -8.18
N GLY A 161 14.38 30.25 -7.54
CA GLY A 161 13.33 29.24 -7.68
C GLY A 161 13.73 27.85 -7.15
N ARG A 162 14.62 27.82 -6.15
CA ARG A 162 15.04 26.61 -5.45
C ARG A 162 14.09 26.31 -4.28
N PRO A 163 14.12 25.09 -3.71
CA PRO A 163 13.38 24.77 -2.49
C PRO A 163 13.64 25.80 -1.38
N LEU A 164 12.59 26.23 -0.71
CA LEU A 164 12.64 27.28 0.31
C LEU A 164 12.61 26.66 1.70
N THR A 165 13.64 26.91 2.49
CA THR A 165 13.64 26.56 3.92
C THR A 165 13.05 27.70 4.73
N LEU A 166 11.97 27.39 5.45
CA LEU A 166 11.33 28.28 6.41
C LEU A 166 11.68 27.81 7.82
N SER A 167 12.23 28.68 8.65
CA SER A 167 12.51 28.34 10.04
C SER A 167 12.41 29.55 10.97
N GLY A 168 12.28 29.28 12.26
CA GLY A 168 12.19 30.35 13.26
C GLY A 168 11.55 29.90 14.55
N ASN A 169 11.65 30.76 15.57
CA ASN A 169 11.15 30.48 16.92
C ASN A 169 9.84 31.20 17.25
N SER A 170 9.12 31.74 16.25
CA SER A 170 7.85 32.42 16.47
C SER A 170 6.84 31.51 17.19
N THR A 171 6.11 32.06 18.16
CA THR A 171 4.96 31.40 18.80
C THR A 171 3.63 31.90 18.25
N ALA A 172 3.66 32.75 17.23
CA ALA A 172 2.46 33.33 16.65
C ALA A 172 1.65 32.29 15.86
N SER A 173 0.38 32.62 15.63
CA SER A 173 -0.57 31.75 14.94
C SER A 173 -0.86 32.24 13.52
N ILE A 174 -1.23 31.29 12.66
CA ILE A 174 -1.99 31.57 11.43
C ILE A 174 -3.44 31.16 11.66
N VAL A 175 -4.38 32.06 11.39
CA VAL A 175 -5.82 31.79 11.52
C VAL A 175 -6.56 32.23 10.26
N ASN A 176 -7.23 31.29 9.59
CA ASN A 176 -8.16 31.59 8.51
C ASN A 176 -9.61 31.49 9.01
N LEU A 177 -10.34 32.61 8.95
CA LEU A 177 -11.79 32.68 9.18
C LEU A 177 -12.55 33.06 7.89
N GLY A 178 -11.84 33.46 6.84
CA GLY A 178 -12.38 33.93 5.57
C GLY A 178 -12.13 32.95 4.43
N THR A 179 -11.84 33.48 3.24
CA THR A 179 -11.59 32.68 2.04
C THR A 179 -10.17 32.84 1.55
N ILE A 180 -9.47 31.73 1.37
CA ILE A 180 -8.18 31.64 0.69
C ILE A 180 -8.35 30.72 -0.51
N ALA A 181 -8.11 31.22 -1.72
CA ALA A 181 -8.19 30.41 -2.92
C ALA A 181 -7.03 30.66 -3.89
N SER A 182 -6.52 29.57 -4.47
CA SER A 182 -5.61 29.59 -5.61
C SER A 182 -6.29 28.96 -6.83
N GLY A 183 -6.27 29.66 -7.96
CA GLY A 183 -6.92 29.22 -9.20
C GLY A 183 -6.18 28.09 -9.92
N ALA A 184 -4.85 28.18 -10.01
CA ALA A 184 -4.00 27.21 -10.72
C ALA A 184 -2.78 26.73 -9.90
N GLY A 185 -2.61 27.25 -8.68
CA GLY A 185 -1.51 26.89 -7.80
C GLY A 185 -1.99 26.33 -6.46
N ASP A 186 -1.15 26.51 -5.46
CA ASP A 186 -1.27 25.86 -4.16
C ASP A 186 -1.59 26.86 -3.04
N VAL A 187 -2.01 26.36 -1.88
CA VAL A 187 -2.17 27.12 -0.65
C VAL A 187 -1.36 26.48 0.47
N PHE A 188 -0.43 27.23 1.06
CA PHE A 188 0.41 26.78 2.17
C PHE A 188 0.21 27.66 3.39
N LEU A 189 -0.13 27.07 4.54
CA LEU A 189 -0.15 27.77 5.83
C LEU A 189 0.84 27.10 6.79
N ILE A 190 1.90 27.83 7.14
CA ILE A 190 3.06 27.26 7.84
C ILE A 190 3.32 28.04 9.14
N ALA A 191 3.29 27.36 10.28
CA ALA A 191 3.64 27.99 11.54
C ALA A 191 4.49 27.06 12.40
N ARG A 192 5.07 27.60 13.48
CA ARG A 192 5.70 26.74 14.49
C ARG A 192 4.67 26.14 15.43
N GLN A 193 3.83 27.00 16.01
CA GLN A 193 2.94 26.58 17.10
C GLN A 193 1.50 26.34 16.69
N ARG A 194 0.92 27.14 15.78
CA ARG A 194 -0.51 27.01 15.51
C ARG A 194 -0.94 27.44 14.13
N VAL A 195 -1.67 26.55 13.46
CA VAL A 195 -2.45 26.84 12.25
C VAL A 195 -3.91 26.49 12.55
N GLY A 196 -4.82 27.44 12.34
CA GLY A 196 -6.26 27.24 12.49
C GLY A 196 -7.01 27.61 11.22
N ASN A 197 -7.81 26.70 10.68
CA ASN A 197 -8.78 26.99 9.62
C ASN A 197 -10.20 26.82 10.15
N ALA A 198 -11.01 27.87 10.08
CA ALA A 198 -12.46 27.83 10.29
C ALA A 198 -13.21 28.52 9.14
N GLY A 199 -12.50 28.91 8.08
CA GLY A 199 -13.06 29.43 6.84
C GLY A 199 -12.92 28.42 5.70
N THR A 200 -12.70 28.92 4.49
CA THR A 200 -12.54 28.10 3.28
C THR A 200 -11.13 28.21 2.72
N ILE A 201 -10.54 27.06 2.38
CA ILE A 201 -9.31 26.95 1.59
C ILE A 201 -9.66 26.18 0.30
N SER A 202 -9.33 26.76 -0.86
CA SER A 202 -9.63 26.19 -2.18
C SER A 202 -8.43 26.21 -3.12
N ALA A 203 -8.01 25.04 -3.61
CA ALA A 203 -6.93 24.88 -4.60
C ALA A 203 -7.28 23.75 -5.59
N PRO A 204 -8.33 23.91 -6.43
CA PRO A 204 -8.90 22.81 -7.22
C PRO A 204 -7.92 22.13 -8.18
N ASN A 205 -6.90 22.86 -8.64
CA ASN A 205 -5.86 22.34 -9.55
C ASN A 205 -4.50 22.12 -8.87
N GLY A 206 -4.42 22.37 -7.56
CA GLY A 206 -3.18 22.31 -6.79
C GLY A 206 -3.38 21.67 -5.43
N THR A 207 -2.48 21.99 -4.52
CA THR A 207 -2.43 21.40 -3.18
C THR A 207 -2.84 22.41 -2.12
N ALA A 208 -3.49 21.93 -1.05
CA ALA A 208 -3.68 22.69 0.18
C ALA A 208 -2.89 22.02 1.30
N GLU A 209 -1.82 22.66 1.76
CA GLU A 209 -0.92 22.10 2.76
C GLU A 209 -0.81 23.00 4.00
N LEU A 210 -1.11 22.43 5.17
CA LEU A 210 -1.03 23.11 6.45
C LEU A 210 0.03 22.40 7.31
N ALA A 211 0.99 23.14 7.84
CA ALA A 211 2.10 22.56 8.58
C ALA A 211 2.40 23.30 9.90
N VAL A 212 2.67 22.51 10.95
CA VAL A 212 3.23 23.00 12.21
C VAL A 212 4.58 22.33 12.53
N ALA A 213 5.67 23.10 12.47
CA ALA A 213 7.02 22.63 12.75
C ALA A 213 8.01 23.80 12.99
N GLN A 214 9.16 23.52 13.61
CA GLN A 214 10.22 24.53 13.79
C GLN A 214 10.95 24.87 12.49
N GLN A 215 11.08 23.89 11.61
CA GLN A 215 11.69 24.03 10.30
C GLN A 215 10.85 23.28 9.26
N VAL A 216 10.64 23.92 8.13
CA VAL A 216 9.87 23.41 6.99
C VAL A 216 10.66 23.63 5.72
N LEU A 217 10.81 22.56 4.94
CA LEU A 217 11.26 22.64 3.55
C LEU A 217 10.03 22.67 2.64
N LEU A 218 9.91 23.75 1.86
CA LEU A 218 8.91 23.89 0.81
C LEU A 218 9.57 23.60 -0.54
N GLN A 219 9.10 22.55 -1.22
CA GLN A 219 9.62 22.09 -2.51
C GLN A 219 8.49 21.85 -3.50
N ASP A 220 8.73 22.21 -4.76
CA ASP A 220 7.78 22.02 -5.84
C ASP A 220 7.62 20.53 -6.17
N SER A 221 6.38 20.07 -6.25
CA SER A 221 6.05 18.72 -6.72
C SER A 221 4.78 18.74 -7.55
N SER A 222 4.81 18.01 -8.67
CA SER A 222 3.67 17.82 -9.55
C SER A 222 2.79 16.63 -9.17
N SER A 223 3.27 15.72 -8.33
CA SER A 223 2.57 14.46 -7.99
C SER A 223 2.47 14.15 -6.50
N GLY A 224 3.27 14.79 -5.63
CA GLY A 224 3.32 14.45 -4.20
C GLY A 224 3.32 15.66 -3.27
N ARG A 225 3.57 15.39 -1.98
CA ARG A 225 3.68 16.41 -0.92
C ARG A 225 4.77 17.43 -1.27
N GLN A 226 4.49 18.70 -0.97
CA GLN A 226 5.39 19.83 -1.22
C GLN A 226 6.00 20.39 0.07
N VAL A 227 5.41 20.09 1.23
CA VAL A 227 5.93 20.44 2.55
C VAL A 227 6.55 19.22 3.24
N PHE A 228 7.78 19.39 3.69
CA PHE A 228 8.49 18.44 4.55
C PHE A 228 8.84 19.14 5.86
N VAL A 229 8.32 18.60 6.95
CA VAL A 229 8.56 19.11 8.31
C VAL A 229 9.76 18.40 8.95
N GLN A 230 10.62 19.15 9.62
CA GLN A 230 11.70 18.59 10.43
C GLN A 230 11.35 18.74 11.92
N ALA A 231 11.48 17.65 12.67
CA ALA A 231 11.32 17.65 14.13
C ALA A 231 12.37 18.53 14.80
N SER A 232 12.02 19.09 15.97
CA SER A 232 12.93 19.95 16.71
C SER A 232 14.11 19.14 17.28
N GLN A 233 15.35 19.56 16.99
CA GLN A 233 16.58 18.97 17.56
C GLN A 233 16.74 19.21 19.08
N ASP A 234 15.83 19.95 19.72
CA ASP A 234 15.86 20.23 21.17
C ASP A 234 15.28 19.08 22.02
N SER A 235 15.05 17.92 21.40
CA SER A 235 14.53 16.73 22.07
C SER A 235 15.67 15.94 22.73
N GLN A 236 15.99 16.27 23.99
CA GLN A 236 16.48 15.23 24.89
C GLN A 236 15.42 14.13 25.00
N ALA A 237 15.87 12.87 25.02
CA ALA A 237 15.03 11.68 25.11
C ALA A 237 13.91 11.86 26.16
N GLY A 238 12.66 11.91 25.69
CA GLY A 238 11.47 11.99 26.55
C GLY A 238 10.78 13.35 26.66
N GLN A 239 11.21 14.40 25.96
CA GLN A 239 10.42 15.64 25.82
C GLN A 239 9.88 15.82 24.40
N THR A 240 8.56 15.96 24.29
CA THR A 240 7.84 16.28 23.05
C THR A 240 8.42 17.56 22.44
N GLY A 241 9.03 17.48 21.25
CA GLY A 241 9.44 18.67 20.49
C GLY A 241 8.26 19.62 20.30
N SER A 242 8.51 20.94 20.21
CA SER A 242 7.62 22.11 19.94
C SER A 242 6.09 22.12 20.23
N GLY A 243 5.33 21.03 20.22
CA GLY A 243 3.93 20.93 20.65
C GLY A 243 2.93 21.66 19.74
N GLY A 244 3.28 21.83 18.46
CA GLY A 244 2.45 22.56 17.50
C GLY A 244 1.04 21.97 17.36
N THR A 245 0.04 22.79 17.10
CA THR A 245 -1.35 22.35 16.94
C THR A 245 -1.95 22.86 15.64
N LEU A 246 -2.42 21.94 14.82
CA LEU A 246 -3.21 22.22 13.64
C LEU A 246 -4.68 21.95 13.97
N VAL A 247 -5.55 22.92 13.70
CA VAL A 247 -7.00 22.75 13.84
C VAL A 247 -7.70 23.09 12.53
N ASN A 248 -8.44 22.14 11.96
CA ASN A 248 -9.38 22.40 10.87
C ASN A 248 -10.82 22.22 11.38
N ARG A 249 -11.60 23.30 11.32
CA ARG A 249 -13.06 23.40 11.55
C ARG A 249 -13.76 24.08 10.36
N GLY A 250 -13.08 24.11 9.23
CA GLY A 250 -13.53 24.76 8.01
C GLY A 250 -13.49 23.81 6.83
N VAL A 251 -13.66 24.34 5.63
CA VAL A 251 -13.61 23.56 4.39
C VAL A 251 -12.21 23.65 3.80
N ILE A 252 -11.69 22.51 3.36
CA ILE A 252 -10.51 22.44 2.52
C ILE A 252 -10.88 21.64 1.27
N GLN A 253 -10.80 22.26 0.10
CA GLN A 253 -11.03 21.61 -1.18
C GLN A 253 -9.83 21.81 -2.09
N ALA A 254 -9.18 20.72 -2.52
CA ALA A 254 -8.01 20.80 -3.39
C ALA A 254 -7.89 19.55 -4.28
N ALA A 255 -6.91 19.52 -5.19
CA ALA A 255 -6.57 18.28 -5.88
C ALA A 255 -5.96 17.27 -4.88
N GLN A 256 -5.07 17.76 -4.02
CA GLN A 256 -4.48 17.02 -2.90
C GLN A 256 -4.46 17.88 -1.62
N VAL A 257 -4.58 17.26 -0.45
CA VAL A 257 -4.56 17.95 0.85
C VAL A 257 -3.52 17.32 1.77
N SER A 258 -2.71 18.14 2.44
CA SER A 258 -1.75 17.67 3.45
C SER A 258 -1.88 18.47 4.74
N LEU A 259 -2.02 17.78 5.87
CA LEU A 259 -1.96 18.39 7.20
C LEU A 259 -0.84 17.69 7.97
N GLN A 260 0.19 18.44 8.35
CA GLN A 260 1.41 17.89 8.96
C GLN A 260 1.76 18.59 10.26
N ALA A 261 2.11 17.78 11.26
CA ALA A 261 2.64 18.23 12.54
C ALA A 261 3.81 17.32 12.92
N ALA A 262 5.04 17.84 12.94
CA ALA A 262 6.24 17.01 13.21
C ALA A 262 6.20 16.39 14.61
N ASP A 263 5.97 17.23 15.62
CA ASP A 263 5.94 16.88 17.04
C ASP A 263 4.64 17.39 17.69
N GLY A 264 3.54 17.36 16.95
CA GLY A 264 2.36 18.16 17.26
C GLY A 264 1.04 17.47 16.97
N ASN A 265 -0.05 18.12 17.37
CA ASN A 265 -1.39 17.55 17.31
C ASN A 265 -2.15 18.06 16.09
N ILE A 266 -2.91 17.17 15.45
CA ILE A 266 -3.84 17.50 14.37
C ILE A 266 -5.26 17.20 14.84
N TYR A 267 -6.09 18.26 14.86
CA TYR A 267 -7.51 18.18 15.14
C TYR A 267 -8.29 18.58 13.89
N ALA A 268 -8.60 17.58 13.04
CA ALA A 268 -9.48 17.76 11.90
C ALA A 268 -10.93 17.61 12.36
N LEU A 269 -11.43 18.59 13.12
CA LEU A 269 -12.74 18.57 13.73
C LEU A 269 -13.76 19.11 12.74
N ALA A 270 -14.23 18.27 11.84
CA ALA A 270 -15.33 18.63 10.97
C ALA A 270 -16.69 18.31 11.63
N GLY A 271 -17.56 19.30 11.74
CA GLY A 271 -19.00 19.09 12.00
C GLY A 271 -19.73 18.48 10.79
N ASN A 272 -21.06 18.39 10.85
CA ASN A 272 -21.90 17.78 9.79
C ASN A 272 -21.83 18.45 8.39
N HIS A 273 -21.10 19.56 8.23
CA HIS A 273 -20.99 20.32 6.98
C HIS A 273 -19.55 20.72 6.60
N GLU A 274 -18.55 20.27 7.36
CA GLU A 274 -17.15 20.62 7.16
C GLU A 274 -16.43 19.40 6.55
N ALA A 275 -15.63 19.62 5.51
CA ALA A 275 -15.01 18.52 4.77
C ALA A 275 -13.57 18.86 4.37
N ILE A 276 -12.70 17.86 4.50
CA ILE A 276 -11.44 17.81 3.75
C ILE A 276 -11.74 17.01 2.49
N ARG A 277 -11.61 17.64 1.32
CA ARG A 277 -11.93 17.02 0.04
C ARG A 277 -10.78 17.17 -0.95
N ALA A 278 -10.18 16.04 -1.30
CA ALA A 278 -9.24 15.89 -2.40
C ALA A 278 -9.98 15.32 -3.62
N THR A 279 -10.06 16.09 -4.70
CA THR A 279 -10.79 15.68 -5.92
C THR A 279 -9.91 14.98 -6.95
N GLY A 280 -8.59 15.09 -6.82
CA GLY A 280 -7.66 14.72 -7.89
C GLY A 280 -7.83 15.57 -9.16
N THR A 281 -6.96 15.33 -10.13
CA THR A 281 -6.95 15.86 -11.50
C THR A 281 -6.40 14.78 -12.43
N ALA A 282 -6.30 15.05 -13.74
CA ALA A 282 -5.66 14.12 -14.67
C ALA A 282 -4.16 13.85 -14.36
N MET A 283 -3.49 14.76 -13.63
CA MET A 283 -2.05 14.64 -13.31
C MET A 283 -1.77 14.35 -11.83
N ARG A 284 -2.78 14.46 -10.96
CA ARG A 284 -2.67 14.28 -9.50
C ARG A 284 -3.79 13.37 -9.04
N ASP A 285 -3.46 12.29 -8.34
CA ASP A 285 -4.46 11.50 -7.65
C ASP A 285 -5.15 12.31 -6.56
N GLY A 286 -6.40 11.95 -6.23
CA GLY A 286 -7.09 12.53 -5.09
C GLY A 286 -6.46 11.99 -3.81
N HIS A 287 -5.68 12.81 -3.10
CA HIS A 287 -4.92 12.33 -1.95
C HIS A 287 -5.04 13.22 -0.71
N VAL A 288 -5.18 12.60 0.47
CA VAL A 288 -5.19 13.30 1.76
C VAL A 288 -4.14 12.69 2.69
N TRP A 289 -3.19 13.49 3.16
CA TRP A 289 -2.26 13.11 4.22
C TRP A 289 -2.60 13.81 5.54
N LEU A 290 -2.83 13.04 6.60
CA LEU A 290 -2.92 13.53 7.98
C LEU A 290 -1.77 12.93 8.79
N VAL A 291 -0.70 13.69 9.00
CA VAL A 291 0.54 13.17 9.60
C VAL A 291 0.89 13.96 10.86
N ALA A 292 0.66 13.36 12.02
CA ALA A 292 1.03 13.90 13.32
C ALA A 292 2.21 13.09 13.89
N GLY A 293 3.41 13.29 13.35
CA GLY A 293 4.61 12.45 13.52
C GLY A 293 4.72 11.83 14.92
N HIS A 294 5.06 12.64 15.92
CA HIS A 294 5.13 12.22 17.34
C HIS A 294 3.93 12.65 18.18
N GLY A 295 2.79 12.96 17.54
CA GLY A 295 1.67 13.63 18.19
C GLY A 295 0.36 12.88 18.12
N THR A 296 -0.71 13.59 18.51
CA THR A 296 -2.07 13.06 18.46
C THR A 296 -2.79 13.50 17.18
N LEU A 297 -3.37 12.54 16.46
CA LEU A 297 -4.31 12.79 15.38
C LEU A 297 -5.75 12.49 15.84
N ARG A 298 -6.65 13.45 15.63
CA ARG A 298 -8.10 13.32 15.86
C ARG A 298 -8.87 13.68 14.59
N PRO A 299 -9.14 12.71 13.70
CA PRO A 299 -9.88 12.94 12.48
C PRO A 299 -11.38 12.88 12.80
N GLY A 300 -12.13 13.93 12.53
CA GLY A 300 -13.59 13.99 12.68
C GLY A 300 -14.28 14.40 11.39
N GLY A 301 -15.59 14.16 11.31
CA GLY A 301 -16.41 14.54 10.16
C GLY A 301 -16.09 13.75 8.89
N SER A 302 -16.25 14.37 7.71
CA SER A 302 -16.02 13.74 6.41
C SER A 302 -14.63 14.06 5.85
N ILE A 303 -13.90 13.02 5.45
CA ILE A 303 -12.62 13.12 4.75
C ILE A 303 -12.75 12.35 3.43
N GLU A 304 -12.61 13.05 2.31
CA GLU A 304 -12.89 12.52 0.99
C GLU A 304 -11.67 12.63 0.09
N ALA A 305 -11.33 11.52 -0.57
CA ALA A 305 -10.31 11.41 -1.59
C ALA A 305 -10.91 10.66 -2.78
N ALA A 306 -11.50 11.38 -3.73
CA ALA A 306 -12.34 10.79 -4.77
C ALA A 306 -11.56 9.79 -5.63
N GLY A 307 -11.82 8.49 -5.45
CA GLY A 307 -11.12 7.41 -6.15
C GLY A 307 -9.64 7.24 -5.80
N GLY A 308 -9.12 7.99 -4.82
CA GLY A 308 -7.72 7.94 -4.40
C GLY A 308 -7.56 7.46 -2.96
N THR A 309 -6.59 8.02 -2.24
CA THR A 309 -6.12 7.46 -0.97
C THR A 309 -6.13 8.50 0.17
N VAL A 310 -6.35 8.01 1.39
CA VAL A 310 -6.19 8.78 2.63
C VAL A 310 -5.15 8.08 3.49
N ASP A 311 -4.08 8.78 3.82
CA ASP A 311 -3.03 8.30 4.73
C ASP A 311 -3.13 9.03 6.08
N MET A 312 -3.20 8.25 7.15
CA MET A 312 -3.16 8.74 8.52
C MET A 312 -1.98 8.14 9.26
N SER A 313 -1.14 8.98 9.86
CA SER A 313 -0.05 8.50 10.71
C SER A 313 0.11 9.38 11.95
N ALA A 314 0.22 8.73 13.11
CA ALA A 314 0.42 9.39 14.38
C ALA A 314 0.92 8.42 15.46
N ASP A 315 1.57 8.93 16.50
CA ASP A 315 1.85 8.16 17.71
C ASP A 315 0.55 7.83 18.47
N THR A 316 -0.43 8.73 18.44
CA THR A 316 -1.75 8.50 19.03
C THR A 316 -2.85 8.88 18.04
N LEU A 317 -3.68 7.90 17.65
CA LEU A 317 -4.87 8.13 16.84
C LEU A 317 -6.12 7.92 17.69
N SER A 318 -6.98 8.93 17.78
CA SER A 318 -8.26 8.79 18.49
C SER A 318 -9.43 9.36 17.70
N PHE A 319 -10.50 8.57 17.59
CA PHE A 319 -11.70 8.94 16.86
C PHE A 319 -12.69 9.69 17.77
N PRO A 320 -13.21 10.87 17.36
CA PRO A 320 -14.17 11.63 18.13
C PRO A 320 -15.53 10.93 18.16
N ALA A 321 -16.29 11.14 19.25
CA ALA A 321 -17.64 10.60 19.41
C ALA A 321 -18.63 11.10 18.33
N GLY A 322 -18.39 12.30 17.77
CA GLY A 322 -19.14 12.86 16.64
C GLY A 322 -18.97 12.10 15.33
N GLY A 323 -18.07 11.10 15.29
CA GLY A 323 -17.86 10.23 14.15
C GLY A 323 -16.83 10.75 13.16
N THR A 324 -16.36 9.82 12.33
CA THR A 324 -15.41 10.02 11.25
C THR A 324 -15.84 9.14 10.11
N THR A 325 -15.95 9.69 8.91
CA THR A 325 -16.23 8.92 7.69
C THR A 325 -15.17 9.26 6.67
N VAL A 326 -14.46 8.24 6.21
CA VAL A 326 -13.52 8.36 5.11
C VAL A 326 -14.18 7.82 3.84
N ARG A 327 -14.14 8.61 2.76
CA ARG A 327 -14.61 8.22 1.42
C ARG A 327 -13.45 8.29 0.43
N ALA A 328 -12.79 7.16 0.26
CA ALA A 328 -11.65 6.96 -0.61
C ALA A 328 -11.70 5.57 -1.27
N GLY A 329 -10.82 5.30 -2.23
CA GLY A 329 -10.55 3.93 -2.65
C GLY A 329 -9.83 3.14 -1.56
N GLN A 330 -8.87 3.79 -0.89
CA GLN A 330 -8.05 3.21 0.16
C GLN A 330 -7.87 4.19 1.34
N TRP A 331 -7.92 3.68 2.57
CA TRP A 331 -7.58 4.40 3.78
C TRP A 331 -6.50 3.63 4.54
N ASN A 332 -5.31 4.23 4.65
CA ASN A 332 -4.19 3.67 5.39
C ASN A 332 -4.04 4.35 6.75
N ILE A 333 -3.80 3.55 7.79
CA ILE A 333 -3.54 3.99 9.16
C ILE A 333 -2.21 3.38 9.60
N ALA A 334 -1.26 4.22 10.01
CA ALA A 334 0.03 3.80 10.55
C ALA A 334 0.25 4.37 11.95
N THR A 335 0.33 3.51 12.97
CA THR A 335 0.49 3.90 14.38
C THR A 335 1.45 2.95 15.11
N PRO A 336 2.02 3.29 16.27
CA PRO A 336 2.84 2.34 17.03
C PRO A 336 2.08 1.09 17.45
N ALA A 337 0.82 1.24 17.90
CA ALA A 337 -0.14 0.18 18.25
C ALA A 337 -1.57 0.72 18.04
N PHE A 338 -2.57 -0.16 17.91
CA PHE A 338 -3.93 0.26 17.60
C PHE A 338 -5.00 -0.53 18.36
N THR A 339 -5.93 0.16 19.00
CA THR A 339 -7.07 -0.46 19.69
C THR A 339 -8.39 -0.01 19.06
N VAL A 340 -9.19 -0.98 18.61
CA VAL A 340 -10.52 -0.75 18.05
C VAL A 340 -11.57 -0.74 19.16
N GLU A 341 -11.73 0.41 19.78
CA GLU A 341 -12.86 0.72 20.67
C GLU A 341 -14.08 1.20 19.85
N ASP A 342 -15.21 1.46 20.51
CA ASP A 342 -16.50 1.85 19.88
C ASP A 342 -16.39 2.95 18.81
N SER A 343 -15.65 4.02 19.09
CA SER A 343 -15.50 5.14 18.15
C SER A 343 -14.69 4.75 16.91
N ALA A 344 -13.64 3.95 17.09
CA ALA A 344 -12.82 3.44 15.99
C ALA A 344 -13.61 2.41 15.17
N ALA A 345 -14.28 1.47 15.83
CA ALA A 345 -15.17 0.49 15.20
C ALA A 345 -16.24 1.16 14.33
N ARG A 346 -16.86 2.24 14.82
CA ARG A 346 -17.84 3.03 14.04
C ARG A 346 -17.21 3.71 12.82
N ALA A 347 -16.04 4.32 12.98
CA ALA A 347 -15.34 4.98 11.89
C ALA A 347 -14.93 3.98 10.78
N LEU A 348 -14.39 2.83 11.17
CA LEU A 348 -14.04 1.73 10.25
C LEU A 348 -15.29 1.19 9.54
N SER A 349 -16.32 0.82 10.31
CA SER A 349 -17.56 0.25 9.75
C SER A 349 -18.26 1.19 8.77
N THR A 350 -18.32 2.49 9.09
CA THR A 350 -18.97 3.50 8.23
C THR A 350 -18.17 3.73 6.94
N SER A 351 -16.84 3.76 7.03
CA SER A 351 -15.97 3.99 5.86
C SER A 351 -15.94 2.76 4.94
N LEU A 352 -15.84 1.56 5.51
CA LEU A 352 -15.95 0.29 4.78
C LEU A 352 -17.32 0.18 4.07
N GLY A 353 -18.41 0.52 4.78
CA GLY A 353 -19.76 0.55 4.21
C GLY A 353 -19.95 1.63 3.13
N ALA A 354 -19.11 2.65 3.09
CA ALA A 354 -19.06 3.65 2.03
C ALA A 354 -18.21 3.23 0.82
N GLY A 355 -17.61 2.03 0.85
CA GLY A 355 -16.79 1.48 -0.22
C GLY A 355 -15.29 1.70 -0.08
N THR A 356 -14.81 2.23 1.06
CA THR A 356 -13.39 2.48 1.30
C THR A 356 -12.72 1.27 1.92
N SER A 357 -11.78 0.66 1.21
CA SER A 357 -10.91 -0.38 1.78
C SER A 357 -9.98 0.24 2.82
N VAL A 358 -9.75 -0.47 3.93
CA VAL A 358 -8.96 0.02 5.06
C VAL A 358 -7.77 -0.89 5.33
N ASN A 359 -6.58 -0.28 5.47
CA ASN A 359 -5.38 -0.95 5.94
C ASN A 359 -4.91 -0.28 7.23
N VAL A 360 -4.91 -1.04 8.32
CA VAL A 360 -4.32 -0.63 9.60
C VAL A 360 -3.01 -1.37 9.76
N GLN A 361 -1.91 -0.64 9.90
CA GLN A 361 -0.59 -1.19 10.15
C GLN A 361 -0.01 -0.60 11.44
N THR A 362 0.48 -1.47 12.32
CA THR A 362 1.24 -1.04 13.49
C THR A 362 2.74 -1.24 13.30
N THR A 363 3.55 -0.43 14.00
CA THR A 363 5.00 -0.39 13.78
C THR A 363 5.83 -0.85 14.97
N GLY A 364 5.25 -0.97 16.17
CA GLY A 364 6.03 -1.21 17.39
C GLY A 364 6.99 -0.06 17.76
N ALA A 365 6.83 1.11 17.13
CA ALA A 365 7.66 2.28 17.42
C ALA A 365 7.54 2.71 18.90
N ASN A 366 8.52 3.49 19.36
CA ASN A 366 8.58 4.02 20.73
C ASN A 366 8.62 2.95 21.84
N GLY A 367 9.10 1.73 21.52
CA GLY A 367 9.21 0.63 22.48
C GLY A 367 7.86 0.00 22.86
N ILE A 368 6.81 0.29 22.09
CA ILE A 368 5.49 -0.32 22.25
C ILE A 368 5.49 -1.69 21.56
N ALA A 369 4.74 -2.65 22.10
CA ALA A 369 4.64 -4.01 21.58
C ALA A 369 4.24 -4.10 20.10
N GLY A 370 3.43 -3.15 19.62
CA GLY A 370 2.96 -3.13 18.24
C GLY A 370 1.75 -4.01 17.96
N ASP A 371 0.90 -4.23 18.96
CA ASP A 371 -0.29 -5.06 18.82
C ASP A 371 -1.49 -4.29 18.22
N ILE A 372 -2.43 -5.04 17.64
CA ILE A 372 -3.76 -4.58 17.26
C ILE A 372 -4.81 -5.33 18.09
N ASP A 373 -5.61 -4.61 18.88
CA ASP A 373 -6.68 -5.19 19.71
C ASP A 373 -8.06 -4.73 19.21
N VAL A 374 -8.92 -5.67 18.83
CA VAL A 374 -10.29 -5.41 18.38
C VAL A 374 -11.26 -5.66 19.53
N ASN A 375 -11.57 -4.60 20.28
CA ASN A 375 -12.45 -4.67 21.46
C ASN A 375 -13.94 -4.49 21.11
N SER A 376 -14.23 -3.75 20.04
CA SER A 376 -15.59 -3.52 19.54
C SER A 376 -15.77 -4.02 18.11
N GLY A 377 -16.95 -4.57 17.81
CA GLY A 377 -17.24 -5.21 16.53
C GLY A 377 -17.21 -4.25 15.32
N ILE A 378 -16.71 -4.74 14.19
CA ILE A 378 -16.64 -4.02 12.90
C ILE A 378 -17.54 -4.75 11.91
N GLY A 379 -18.53 -4.06 11.34
CA GLY A 379 -19.51 -4.67 10.45
C GLY A 379 -19.84 -3.81 9.25
N TRP A 380 -19.81 -4.38 8.04
CA TRP A 380 -20.16 -3.65 6.83
C TRP A 380 -20.78 -4.52 5.73
N GLN A 381 -21.34 -3.85 4.73
CA GLN A 381 -21.84 -4.45 3.50
C GLN A 381 -21.08 -3.86 2.30
N GLY A 382 -20.88 -4.65 1.26
CA GLY A 382 -20.11 -4.24 0.07
C GLY A 382 -18.73 -4.91 -0.04
N ASN A 383 -17.96 -4.45 -1.03
CA ASN A 383 -16.74 -5.13 -1.50
C ASN A 383 -15.44 -4.53 -0.93
N ALA A 384 -15.55 -3.49 -0.10
CA ALA A 384 -14.39 -2.92 0.59
C ALA A 384 -13.75 -3.96 1.51
N SER A 385 -12.42 -4.00 1.54
CA SER A 385 -11.66 -4.98 2.32
C SER A 385 -11.01 -4.33 3.55
N LEU A 386 -10.79 -5.12 4.59
CA LEU A 386 -10.13 -4.70 5.84
C LEU A 386 -8.85 -5.51 6.05
N THR A 387 -7.73 -4.82 6.23
CA THR A 387 -6.46 -5.41 6.67
C THR A 387 -6.10 -4.86 8.04
N LEU A 388 -5.83 -5.76 8.98
CA LEU A 388 -5.25 -5.47 10.29
C LEU A 388 -3.87 -6.13 10.36
N ALA A 389 -2.83 -5.36 10.07
CA ALA A 389 -1.44 -5.78 10.00
C ALA A 389 -0.68 -5.32 11.25
N ALA A 390 -0.72 -6.14 12.29
CA ALA A 390 0.01 -5.87 13.52
C ALA A 390 1.50 -6.14 13.33
N TYR A 391 2.35 -5.24 13.84
CA TYR A 391 3.78 -5.50 14.01
C TYR A 391 4.00 -6.81 14.77
N ARG A 392 3.22 -7.08 15.82
CA ARG A 392 3.34 -8.30 16.63
C ARG A 392 2.06 -9.12 16.70
N HIS A 393 1.10 -8.81 17.57
CA HIS A 393 -0.13 -9.64 17.72
C HIS A 393 -1.40 -8.95 17.22
N VAL A 394 -2.36 -9.77 16.74
CA VAL A 394 -3.75 -9.35 16.53
C VAL A 394 -4.67 -10.09 17.48
N THR A 395 -5.47 -9.36 18.25
CA THR A 395 -6.47 -9.93 19.17
C THR A 395 -7.87 -9.49 18.75
N VAL A 396 -8.82 -10.42 18.71
CA VAL A 396 -10.26 -10.10 18.64
C VAL A 396 -10.89 -10.48 19.97
N ALA A 397 -11.41 -9.48 20.70
CA ALA A 397 -11.89 -9.67 22.06
C ALA A 397 -13.19 -10.49 22.12
N GLU A 398 -13.46 -11.07 23.29
CA GLU A 398 -14.74 -11.70 23.59
C GLU A 398 -15.89 -10.69 23.41
N GLY A 399 -16.94 -11.09 22.70
CA GLY A 399 -18.08 -10.23 22.38
C GLY A 399 -17.87 -9.30 21.17
N ALA A 400 -16.67 -9.20 20.61
CA ALA A 400 -16.43 -8.50 19.35
C ALA A 400 -16.77 -9.39 18.15
N THR A 401 -17.47 -8.83 17.16
CA THR A 401 -17.72 -9.48 15.87
C THR A 401 -17.11 -8.65 14.75
N ILE A 402 -16.24 -9.25 13.94
CA ILE A 402 -15.82 -8.70 12.65
C ILE A 402 -16.64 -9.42 11.57
N GLY A 403 -17.41 -8.69 10.76
CA GLY A 403 -18.26 -9.34 9.76
C GLY A 403 -18.53 -8.54 8.50
N ASN A 404 -18.67 -9.27 7.38
CA ASN A 404 -18.99 -8.73 6.06
C ASN A 404 -20.18 -9.48 5.44
N ARG A 405 -21.04 -8.77 4.69
CA ARG A 405 -22.15 -9.36 3.91
C ARG A 405 -22.10 -9.00 2.40
N GLY A 406 -20.92 -8.68 1.88
CA GLY A 406 -20.68 -8.36 0.47
C GLY A 406 -19.49 -9.18 -0.06
N GLY A 407 -18.65 -8.58 -0.90
CA GLY A 407 -17.44 -9.23 -1.43
C GLY A 407 -16.12 -8.82 -0.75
N GLY A 408 -16.18 -8.22 0.44
CA GLY A 408 -15.01 -7.70 1.13
C GLY A 408 -14.13 -8.79 1.74
N ASN A 409 -12.82 -8.66 1.59
CA ASN A 409 -11.86 -9.56 2.24
C ASN A 409 -11.48 -9.05 3.65
N LEU A 410 -11.09 -9.97 4.52
CA LEU A 410 -10.43 -9.69 5.79
C LEU A 410 -9.05 -10.32 5.82
N THR A 411 -8.04 -9.51 6.13
CA THR A 411 -6.70 -9.98 6.42
C THR A 411 -6.34 -9.61 7.85
N LEU A 412 -6.16 -10.62 8.70
CA LEU A 412 -5.51 -10.47 9.99
C LEU A 412 -4.06 -10.89 9.79
N ARG A 413 -3.10 -10.00 10.02
CA ARG A 413 -1.67 -10.30 9.87
C ARG A 413 -0.94 -9.91 11.14
N ALA A 414 -0.38 -10.90 11.81
CA ALA A 414 0.67 -10.72 12.79
C ALA A 414 2.04 -10.71 12.08
N ASP A 415 3.08 -10.27 12.77
CA ASP A 415 4.43 -10.11 12.20
C ASP A 415 4.41 -9.34 10.86
N ALA A 416 3.77 -8.18 10.85
CA ALA A 416 3.64 -7.36 9.64
C ALA A 416 4.97 -6.85 9.08
N ALA A 417 6.05 -6.93 9.87
CA ALA A 417 7.40 -6.59 9.44
C ALA A 417 8.19 -7.78 8.88
N SER A 418 7.65 -9.00 8.93
CA SER A 418 8.29 -10.24 8.45
C SER A 418 9.66 -10.46 9.11
N ILE A 419 9.73 -10.32 10.43
CA ILE A 419 10.97 -10.39 11.22
C ILE A 419 10.98 -11.53 12.24
N ASP A 420 10.04 -12.47 12.14
CA ASP A 420 9.94 -13.67 12.99
C ASP A 420 9.88 -13.33 14.49
N ASN A 421 9.03 -12.38 14.86
CA ASN A 421 8.94 -11.84 16.21
C ASN A 421 7.99 -12.56 17.18
N GLY A 422 7.50 -13.76 16.86
CA GLY A 422 6.54 -14.47 17.70
C GLY A 422 5.09 -14.04 17.47
N GLY A 423 4.83 -13.28 16.41
CA GLY A 423 3.53 -12.69 16.13
C GLY A 423 2.41 -13.73 16.03
N GLY A 424 1.32 -13.49 16.74
CA GLY A 424 0.20 -14.44 16.88
C GLY A 424 -1.16 -13.79 16.67
N ILE A 425 -2.15 -14.61 16.32
CA ILE A 425 -3.54 -14.20 16.16
C ILE A 425 -4.41 -14.93 17.19
N ALA A 426 -5.08 -14.16 18.04
CA ALA A 426 -6.00 -14.68 19.04
C ALA A 426 -7.43 -14.16 18.79
N ASN A 427 -8.29 -14.99 18.20
CA ASN A 427 -9.71 -14.70 18.12
C ASN A 427 -10.45 -15.30 19.32
N HIS A 428 -10.97 -14.45 20.20
CA HIS A 428 -11.89 -14.81 21.28
C HIS A 428 -13.34 -14.40 20.98
N GLY A 429 -13.56 -13.72 19.86
CA GLY A 429 -14.86 -13.26 19.39
C GLY A 429 -15.38 -14.07 18.21
N VAL A 430 -16.01 -13.37 17.27
CA VAL A 430 -16.62 -13.93 16.06
C VAL A 430 -16.05 -13.28 14.81
N ILE A 431 -15.65 -14.10 13.84
CA ILE A 431 -15.43 -13.68 12.45
C ILE A 431 -16.59 -14.23 11.62
N ASP A 432 -17.43 -13.33 11.09
CA ASP A 432 -18.67 -13.67 10.37
C ASP A 432 -18.58 -13.32 8.87
N TRP A 433 -18.26 -14.33 8.08
CA TRP A 433 -18.27 -14.30 6.61
C TRP A 433 -19.45 -15.10 6.02
N SER A 434 -20.46 -15.46 6.83
CA SER A 434 -21.53 -16.36 6.39
C SER A 434 -22.42 -15.77 5.29
N GLY A 435 -22.47 -14.44 5.21
CA GLY A 435 -23.15 -13.69 4.15
C GLY A 435 -22.21 -13.08 3.12
N SER A 436 -20.91 -13.37 3.18
CA SER A 436 -19.90 -12.78 2.30
C SER A 436 -19.51 -13.72 1.15
N THR A 437 -19.11 -13.16 0.02
CA THR A 437 -18.39 -13.86 -1.05
C THR A 437 -16.87 -13.64 -0.98
N GLY A 438 -16.41 -12.74 -0.11
CA GLY A 438 -15.00 -12.47 0.13
C GLY A 438 -14.30 -13.56 0.95
N LEU A 439 -13.02 -13.34 1.22
CA LEU A 439 -12.12 -14.28 1.89
C LEU A 439 -11.67 -13.76 3.26
N VAL A 440 -11.28 -14.68 4.14
CA VAL A 440 -10.58 -14.36 5.39
C VAL A 440 -9.23 -15.06 5.41
N SER A 441 -8.16 -14.31 5.61
CA SER A 441 -6.81 -14.82 5.84
C SER A 441 -6.31 -14.40 7.21
N ALA A 442 -5.92 -15.37 8.03
CA ALA A 442 -5.25 -15.15 9.32
C ALA A 442 -3.78 -15.58 9.20
N LEU A 443 -2.88 -14.62 9.10
CA LEU A 443 -1.45 -14.80 8.86
C LEU A 443 -0.69 -14.60 10.18
N TYR A 444 -0.09 -15.66 10.70
CA TYR A 444 0.66 -15.62 11.96
C TYR A 444 2.05 -16.21 11.78
N ASP A 445 3.00 -15.75 12.57
CA ASP A 445 4.38 -16.25 12.56
C ASP A 445 4.38 -17.78 12.78
N MET A 446 5.24 -18.51 12.06
CA MET A 446 5.38 -19.96 12.23
C MET A 446 5.71 -20.36 13.68
N ASN A 447 6.45 -19.51 14.39
CA ASN A 447 6.79 -19.71 15.79
C ASN A 447 5.76 -19.06 16.76
N GLY A 448 4.74 -18.39 16.23
CA GLY A 448 3.65 -17.74 16.96
C GLY A 448 2.49 -18.67 17.28
N THR A 449 1.39 -18.09 17.77
CA THR A 449 0.17 -18.83 18.16
C THR A 449 -1.04 -18.42 17.35
N TYR A 450 -1.93 -19.37 17.07
CA TYR A 450 -3.23 -19.13 16.46
C TYR A 450 -4.37 -19.69 17.32
N SER A 451 -5.39 -18.86 17.58
CA SER A 451 -6.66 -19.29 18.14
C SER A 451 -7.81 -18.84 17.25
N ALA A 452 -8.61 -19.79 16.78
CA ALA A 452 -9.62 -19.58 15.75
C ALA A 452 -10.87 -18.84 16.24
N GLY A 453 -11.23 -18.94 17.53
CA GLY A 453 -12.49 -18.43 18.06
C GLY A 453 -13.71 -19.01 17.33
N THR A 454 -14.75 -18.19 17.14
CA THR A 454 -15.90 -18.57 16.32
C THR A 454 -15.71 -18.07 14.89
N LEU A 455 -15.75 -18.99 13.92
CA LEU A 455 -15.65 -18.69 12.49
C LEU A 455 -16.95 -19.11 11.78
N LEU A 456 -17.59 -18.18 11.08
CA LEU A 456 -18.81 -18.47 10.31
C LEU A 456 -18.51 -18.25 8.82
N GLY A 457 -18.39 -19.34 8.06
CA GLY A 457 -18.21 -19.30 6.61
C GLY A 457 -19.55 -19.35 5.86
N ASN A 458 -19.56 -18.85 4.63
CA ASN A 458 -20.71 -18.92 3.73
C ASN A 458 -20.84 -20.35 3.16
N PRO A 459 -21.93 -21.09 3.46
CA PRO A 459 -22.12 -22.45 2.97
C PRO A 459 -22.22 -22.58 1.43
N ALA A 460 -22.49 -21.48 0.73
CA ALA A 460 -22.57 -21.42 -0.72
C ALA A 460 -21.28 -20.89 -1.37
N TRP A 461 -20.25 -20.55 -0.60
CA TRP A 461 -18.98 -20.10 -1.15
C TRP A 461 -18.28 -21.25 -1.87
N THR A 462 -17.75 -20.96 -3.06
CA THR A 462 -16.92 -21.87 -3.83
C THR A 462 -15.65 -21.16 -4.26
N ALA A 463 -14.54 -21.90 -4.33
CA ALA A 463 -13.28 -21.37 -4.81
C ALA A 463 -13.40 -20.94 -6.28
N ALA A 464 -12.76 -19.84 -6.63
CA ALA A 464 -12.66 -19.43 -8.02
C ALA A 464 -11.93 -20.53 -8.84
N PRO A 465 -12.43 -20.92 -10.03
CA PRO A 465 -11.85 -21.99 -10.81
C PRO A 465 -10.35 -21.84 -11.05
N GLY A 466 -9.59 -22.87 -10.63
CA GLY A 466 -8.14 -22.97 -10.71
C GLY A 466 -7.35 -21.86 -10.02
N SER A 467 -7.94 -21.30 -8.96
CA SER A 467 -7.22 -20.47 -7.98
C SER A 467 -6.36 -21.28 -7.00
N GLY A 468 -6.50 -22.60 -6.95
CA GLY A 468 -5.87 -23.43 -5.92
C GLY A 468 -6.36 -23.16 -4.49
N ARG A 469 -7.49 -22.46 -4.29
CA ARG A 469 -8.04 -22.20 -2.95
C ARG A 469 -8.95 -23.34 -2.51
N LEU A 470 -8.83 -23.77 -1.26
CA LEU A 470 -9.68 -24.82 -0.69
C LEU A 470 -10.83 -24.28 0.18
N THR A 471 -10.59 -23.21 0.94
CA THR A 471 -11.50 -22.70 1.96
C THR A 471 -11.67 -21.19 1.89
N GLN A 472 -12.83 -20.69 2.31
CA GLN A 472 -13.12 -19.24 2.40
C GLN A 472 -12.32 -18.56 3.51
N ILE A 473 -12.18 -19.26 4.65
CA ILE A 473 -11.50 -18.78 5.85
C ILE A 473 -10.30 -19.69 6.09
N THR A 474 -9.10 -19.13 6.07
CA THR A 474 -7.86 -19.90 6.22
C THR A 474 -6.89 -19.20 7.16
N ALA A 475 -6.29 -19.97 8.07
CA ALA A 475 -5.16 -19.53 8.87
C ALA A 475 -3.86 -20.09 8.29
N TYR A 476 -2.85 -19.25 8.13
CA TYR A 476 -1.57 -19.54 7.50
C TYR A 476 -0.43 -19.24 8.47
N LYS A 477 0.50 -20.20 8.60
CA LYS A 477 1.83 -19.98 9.19
C LYS A 477 2.69 -19.23 8.18
N LEU A 478 3.22 -18.09 8.58
CA LEU A 478 4.09 -17.26 7.75
C LEU A 478 5.48 -17.88 7.65
N ILE A 479 5.99 -17.94 6.43
CA ILE A 479 7.36 -18.31 6.09
C ILE A 479 8.07 -17.01 5.73
N ASN A 480 8.97 -16.53 6.59
CA ASN A 480 9.75 -15.33 6.32
C ASN A 480 11.24 -15.63 6.08
N SER A 481 11.69 -16.83 6.46
CA SER A 481 13.09 -17.23 6.36
C SER A 481 13.27 -18.61 5.71
N VAL A 482 14.50 -18.91 5.30
CA VAL A 482 14.89 -20.27 4.85
C VAL A 482 14.68 -21.31 5.96
N ALA A 483 14.86 -20.90 7.22
CA ALA A 483 14.65 -21.78 8.36
C ALA A 483 13.18 -22.18 8.48
N ASP A 484 12.25 -21.23 8.36
CA ASP A 484 10.81 -21.54 8.37
C ASP A 484 10.42 -22.45 7.21
N LEU A 485 10.96 -22.16 6.03
CA LEU A 485 10.71 -22.96 4.83
C LEU A 485 11.10 -24.43 5.05
N GLN A 486 12.26 -24.70 5.65
CA GLN A 486 12.68 -26.07 5.96
C GLN A 486 11.93 -26.68 7.15
N ASN A 487 11.48 -25.86 8.11
CA ASN A 487 10.68 -26.30 9.26
C ASN A 487 9.26 -26.76 8.86
N MET A 488 8.80 -26.48 7.64
CA MET A 488 7.57 -27.06 7.09
C MET A 488 7.58 -28.59 7.11
N SER A 489 8.76 -29.21 7.05
CA SER A 489 8.94 -30.66 7.18
C SER A 489 8.41 -31.25 8.50
N GLN A 490 8.22 -30.41 9.53
CA GLN A 490 7.70 -30.84 10.83
C GLN A 490 6.17 -30.94 10.86
N ASP A 491 5.47 -30.30 9.91
CA ASP A 491 4.01 -30.32 9.81
C ASP A 491 3.59 -30.21 8.33
N LEU A 492 3.70 -31.33 7.62
CA LEU A 492 3.44 -31.42 6.18
C LEU A 492 1.95 -31.30 5.79
N ALA A 493 1.04 -31.28 6.76
CA ALA A 493 -0.38 -31.04 6.55
C ALA A 493 -0.79 -29.59 6.84
N GLY A 494 0.16 -28.75 7.28
CA GLY A 494 -0.08 -27.36 7.65
C GLY A 494 -0.45 -26.44 6.48
N ASN A 495 -1.05 -25.30 6.80
CA ASN A 495 -1.28 -24.21 5.86
C ASN A 495 -0.20 -23.15 6.04
N TYR A 496 0.50 -22.84 4.96
CA TYR A 496 1.66 -21.96 4.94
C TYR A 496 1.45 -20.85 3.92
N ALA A 497 1.96 -19.66 4.25
CA ALA A 497 2.05 -18.56 3.32
C ALA A 497 3.42 -17.90 3.37
N LEU A 498 3.99 -17.51 2.23
CA LEU A 498 5.19 -16.67 2.26
C LEU A 498 4.81 -15.27 2.78
N GLY A 499 5.49 -14.81 3.83
CA GLY A 499 5.31 -13.45 4.35
C GLY A 499 6.18 -12.42 3.64
N THR A 500 7.20 -12.88 2.93
CA THR A 500 8.14 -12.11 2.10
C THR A 500 8.82 -13.05 1.11
N ASP A 501 9.55 -12.50 0.14
CA ASP A 501 10.45 -13.30 -0.68
C ASP A 501 11.54 -13.95 0.18
N VAL A 502 11.80 -15.23 -0.05
CA VAL A 502 12.83 -16.00 0.67
C VAL A 502 14.06 -16.14 -0.23
N ASP A 503 15.17 -15.49 0.14
CA ASP A 503 16.45 -15.64 -0.54
C ASP A 503 17.27 -16.78 0.08
N ALA A 504 17.43 -17.86 -0.67
CA ALA A 504 18.18 -19.06 -0.28
C ALA A 504 19.65 -19.05 -0.76
N THR A 505 20.22 -17.88 -1.08
CA THR A 505 21.63 -17.76 -1.44
C THR A 505 22.55 -18.38 -0.38
N GLY A 506 23.39 -19.34 -0.81
CA GLY A 506 24.33 -20.03 0.08
C GLY A 506 23.72 -21.19 0.87
N TYR A 507 22.43 -21.45 0.75
CA TYR A 507 21.76 -22.60 1.36
C TYR A 507 21.66 -23.77 0.38
N THR A 508 21.78 -24.98 0.90
CA THR A 508 21.36 -26.20 0.21
C THR A 508 20.09 -26.69 0.88
N LEU A 509 18.99 -26.74 0.14
CA LEU A 509 17.69 -27.14 0.65
C LEU A 509 17.47 -28.63 0.41
N THR A 510 16.89 -29.29 1.40
CA THR A 510 16.31 -30.62 1.22
C THR A 510 14.85 -30.51 0.76
N PRO A 511 14.37 -31.45 -0.07
CA PRO A 511 12.98 -31.44 -0.51
C PRO A 511 11.98 -31.50 0.66
N ILE A 512 10.88 -30.75 0.55
CA ILE A 512 9.79 -30.74 1.51
C ILE A 512 8.80 -31.86 1.16
N GLY A 513 8.65 -32.83 2.06
CA GLY A 513 7.80 -34.01 1.87
C GLY A 513 8.42 -35.04 0.93
N ASP A 514 8.19 -36.32 1.21
CA ASP A 514 8.75 -37.46 0.47
C ASP A 514 7.67 -38.50 0.11
N HIS A 515 8.08 -39.62 -0.51
CA HIS A 515 7.15 -40.68 -0.93
C HIS A 515 6.49 -41.43 0.23
N THR A 516 7.06 -41.36 1.43
CA THR A 516 6.47 -41.97 2.64
C THR A 516 5.57 -40.98 3.38
N THR A 517 5.92 -39.71 3.36
CA THR A 517 5.27 -38.60 4.04
C THR A 517 5.19 -37.41 3.09
N PRO A 518 4.21 -37.38 2.17
CA PRO A 518 4.10 -36.30 1.19
C PRO A 518 3.55 -35.03 1.84
N PHE A 519 3.82 -33.87 1.22
CA PHE A 519 3.17 -32.62 1.60
C PHE A 519 1.69 -32.66 1.21
N THR A 520 0.80 -32.54 2.20
CA THR A 520 -0.66 -32.63 2.03
C THR A 520 -1.39 -31.36 2.45
N GLY A 521 -0.64 -30.34 2.88
CA GLY A 521 -1.16 -29.05 3.29
C GLY A 521 -1.36 -28.07 2.13
N GLN A 522 -1.49 -26.78 2.48
CA GLN A 522 -1.56 -25.69 1.50
C GLN A 522 -0.32 -24.80 1.62
N PHE A 523 0.28 -24.45 0.49
CA PHE A 523 1.36 -23.48 0.41
C PHE A 523 0.96 -22.37 -0.56
N ASP A 524 0.74 -21.19 -0.02
CA ASP A 524 0.38 -19.97 -0.75
C ASP A 524 1.59 -19.04 -0.82
N GLY A 525 2.16 -18.82 -1.99
CA GLY A 525 3.25 -17.85 -2.13
C GLY A 525 2.80 -16.43 -1.83
N MET A 526 1.51 -16.12 -1.85
CA MET A 526 1.00 -14.74 -1.76
C MET A 526 1.74 -13.81 -2.73
N TRP A 527 2.12 -14.34 -3.89
CA TRP A 527 2.93 -13.71 -4.93
C TRP A 527 4.38 -13.39 -4.56
N HIS A 528 4.87 -13.91 -3.44
CA HIS A 528 6.28 -13.95 -3.11
C HIS A 528 6.97 -15.18 -3.72
N ASN A 529 8.31 -15.14 -3.72
CA ASN A 529 9.15 -16.13 -4.40
C ASN A 529 10.20 -16.72 -3.46
N VAL A 530 10.58 -17.96 -3.73
CA VAL A 530 11.82 -18.56 -3.21
C VAL A 530 12.90 -18.39 -4.27
N ARG A 531 14.01 -17.74 -3.92
CA ARG A 531 15.08 -17.40 -4.87
C ARG A 531 16.39 -18.09 -4.54
N ASN A 532 17.21 -18.33 -5.56
CA ASN A 532 18.61 -18.78 -5.42
C ASN A 532 18.78 -20.10 -4.67
N ALA A 533 17.74 -20.95 -4.66
CA ALA A 533 17.77 -22.21 -3.95
C ALA A 533 18.62 -23.25 -4.70
N LYS A 534 19.46 -23.98 -3.95
CA LYS A 534 20.10 -25.19 -4.43
C LYS A 534 19.42 -26.39 -3.77
N ILE A 535 18.64 -27.14 -4.53
CA ILE A 535 17.85 -28.27 -4.04
C ILE A 535 18.59 -29.57 -4.32
N VAL A 536 18.83 -30.36 -3.27
CA VAL A 536 19.55 -31.64 -3.37
C VAL A 536 18.91 -32.69 -2.47
N ILE A 537 18.79 -33.92 -2.98
CA ILE A 537 18.42 -35.09 -2.18
C ILE A 537 19.62 -35.47 -1.30
N ALA A 538 19.47 -35.32 0.02
CA ALA A 538 20.52 -35.67 0.98
C ALA A 538 20.58 -37.19 1.27
N ASP A 539 19.44 -37.89 1.16
CA ASP A 539 19.30 -39.31 1.50
C ASP A 539 18.34 -40.02 0.54
N PHE A 540 18.91 -40.72 -0.44
CA PHE A 540 18.18 -41.50 -1.45
C PHE A 540 17.39 -42.70 -0.88
N SER A 541 17.57 -43.05 0.40
CA SER A 541 16.76 -44.09 1.04
C SER A 541 15.39 -43.60 1.51
N LYS A 542 15.18 -42.28 1.57
CA LYS A 542 13.94 -41.64 2.03
C LYS A 542 13.21 -40.92 0.91
N ASP A 543 13.97 -40.20 0.09
CA ASP A 543 13.44 -39.45 -1.03
C ASP A 543 14.22 -39.76 -2.30
N TYR A 544 13.49 -39.89 -3.39
CA TYR A 544 14.04 -40.20 -4.70
C TYR A 544 13.38 -39.33 -5.78
N SER A 545 12.82 -38.19 -5.38
CA SER A 545 12.32 -37.11 -6.24
C SER A 545 12.88 -35.77 -5.78
N SER A 546 13.28 -34.90 -6.71
CA SER A 546 13.96 -33.65 -6.33
C SER A 546 13.14 -32.44 -6.75
N GLY A 547 12.91 -31.54 -5.80
CA GLY A 547 12.25 -30.25 -5.98
C GLY A 547 12.14 -29.53 -4.65
N LEU A 548 11.73 -28.26 -4.66
CA LEU A 548 11.48 -27.56 -3.40
C LEU A 548 10.53 -28.38 -2.52
N PHE A 549 9.52 -28.97 -3.15
CA PHE A 549 8.73 -30.07 -2.62
C PHE A 549 9.17 -31.38 -3.27
N GLY A 550 9.51 -32.40 -2.48
CA GLY A 550 9.87 -33.72 -3.02
C GLY A 550 8.64 -34.39 -3.62
N VAL A 551 7.61 -34.55 -2.79
CA VAL A 551 6.28 -35.04 -3.19
C VAL A 551 5.16 -34.15 -2.65
N VAL A 552 4.35 -33.61 -3.55
CA VAL A 552 3.04 -33.00 -3.23
C VAL A 552 1.99 -34.10 -3.30
N GLY A 553 1.38 -34.45 -2.17
CA GLY A 553 0.37 -35.50 -2.07
C GLY A 553 -0.99 -35.08 -2.63
N LEU A 554 -1.94 -36.02 -2.70
CA LEU A 554 -3.27 -35.82 -3.31
C LEU A 554 -4.07 -34.63 -2.76
N ALA A 555 -3.92 -34.30 -1.47
CA ALA A 555 -4.58 -33.16 -0.84
C ALA A 555 -3.73 -31.87 -0.88
N GLY A 556 -2.46 -31.97 -1.29
CA GLY A 556 -1.50 -30.89 -1.30
C GLY A 556 -1.82 -29.84 -2.35
N VAL A 557 -1.65 -28.58 -1.99
CA VAL A 557 -1.83 -27.46 -2.92
C VAL A 557 -0.66 -26.49 -2.83
N LEU A 558 -0.04 -26.19 -3.97
CA LEU A 558 0.95 -25.13 -4.12
C LEU A 558 0.35 -24.06 -5.04
N ARG A 559 0.32 -22.79 -4.61
CA ARG A 559 -0.19 -21.72 -5.45
C ARG A 559 0.48 -20.37 -5.28
N ASP A 560 0.29 -19.52 -6.29
CA ASP A 560 0.68 -18.11 -6.30
C ASP A 560 2.14 -17.90 -5.88
N VAL A 561 3.05 -18.77 -6.38
CA VAL A 561 4.45 -18.85 -5.93
C VAL A 561 5.44 -19.09 -7.07
N GLY A 562 6.60 -18.45 -6.98
CA GLY A 562 7.73 -18.70 -7.86
C GLY A 562 8.94 -19.34 -7.18
N VAL A 563 9.66 -20.16 -7.93
CA VAL A 563 11.01 -20.64 -7.59
C VAL A 563 12.00 -20.07 -8.61
N GLU A 564 12.74 -19.04 -8.22
CA GLU A 564 13.52 -18.23 -9.16
C GLU A 564 15.03 -18.43 -9.00
N ASN A 565 15.75 -18.34 -10.12
CA ASN A 565 17.21 -18.48 -10.19
C ASN A 565 17.75 -19.68 -9.39
N SER A 566 17.01 -20.78 -9.39
CA SER A 566 17.28 -21.93 -8.53
C SER A 566 17.81 -23.12 -9.33
N SER A 567 18.36 -24.11 -8.63
CA SER A 567 18.88 -25.34 -9.22
C SER A 567 18.39 -26.58 -8.48
N VAL A 568 18.16 -27.66 -9.21
CA VAL A 568 17.67 -28.94 -8.67
C VAL A 568 18.55 -30.11 -9.13
N SER A 569 18.83 -31.05 -8.23
CA SER A 569 19.67 -32.23 -8.48
C SER A 569 18.98 -33.36 -9.25
N THR A 570 19.76 -34.37 -9.65
CA THR A 570 19.25 -35.65 -10.18
C THR A 570 18.45 -36.42 -9.14
N SER A 571 17.58 -37.32 -9.61
CA SER A 571 16.69 -38.16 -8.81
C SER A 571 16.26 -39.42 -9.59
N TYR A 572 15.69 -40.43 -8.91
CA TYR A 572 15.26 -41.67 -9.60
C TYR A 572 13.85 -41.59 -10.20
N PHE A 573 12.99 -40.67 -9.76
CA PHE A 573 11.59 -40.61 -10.20
C PHE A 573 11.23 -39.36 -10.99
N GLY A 574 11.94 -38.26 -10.79
CA GLY A 574 11.61 -36.99 -11.42
C GLY A 574 12.14 -35.80 -10.63
N SER A 575 12.74 -34.86 -11.37
CA SER A 575 13.26 -33.62 -10.79
C SER A 575 12.60 -32.40 -11.43
N GLY A 576 12.11 -31.48 -10.60
CA GLY A 576 11.58 -30.18 -11.03
C GLY A 576 11.81 -29.11 -9.98
N LEU A 577 11.98 -27.85 -10.38
CA LEU A 577 12.37 -26.80 -9.43
C LEU A 577 11.35 -26.60 -8.31
N LEU A 578 10.05 -26.64 -8.62
CA LEU A 578 8.99 -26.52 -7.61
C LEU A 578 8.68 -27.87 -6.97
N ALA A 579 8.45 -28.92 -7.78
CA ALA A 579 8.07 -30.23 -7.29
C ALA A 579 8.80 -31.36 -8.01
N GLY A 580 9.28 -32.36 -7.27
CA GLY A 580 9.72 -33.62 -7.83
C GLY A 580 8.55 -34.41 -8.40
N VAL A 581 7.56 -34.73 -7.55
CA VAL A 581 6.29 -35.36 -7.91
C VAL A 581 5.12 -34.50 -7.45
N ASN A 582 4.15 -34.28 -8.34
CA ASN A 582 2.87 -33.64 -8.01
C ASN A 582 1.71 -34.61 -8.15
N GLN A 583 1.03 -34.95 -7.05
CA GLN A 583 -0.24 -35.68 -7.03
C GLN A 583 -1.43 -34.78 -6.69
N GLY A 584 -1.16 -33.57 -6.21
CA GLY A 584 -2.15 -32.57 -5.81
C GLY A 584 -2.38 -31.51 -6.88
N VAL A 585 -2.47 -30.25 -6.45
CA VAL A 585 -2.73 -29.11 -7.34
C VAL A 585 -1.58 -28.10 -7.27
N ILE A 586 -1.06 -27.72 -8.44
CA ILE A 586 -0.14 -26.60 -8.61
C ILE A 586 -0.86 -25.56 -9.47
N ALA A 587 -1.05 -24.34 -8.95
CA ALA A 587 -1.80 -23.28 -9.62
C ALA A 587 -1.08 -21.93 -9.56
N ASN A 588 -1.03 -21.17 -10.66
CA ASN A 588 -0.39 -19.85 -10.70
C ASN A 588 1.07 -19.86 -10.19
N ALA A 589 1.82 -20.88 -10.60
CA ALA A 589 3.20 -21.07 -10.15
C ALA A 589 4.20 -20.86 -11.27
N HIS A 590 5.44 -20.50 -10.92
CA HIS A 590 6.51 -20.40 -11.91
C HIS A 590 7.88 -20.85 -11.44
N SER A 591 8.75 -21.10 -12.42
CA SER A 591 10.13 -21.46 -12.15
C SER A 591 11.13 -20.86 -13.14
N THR A 592 12.26 -20.39 -12.62
CA THR A 592 13.43 -19.95 -13.41
C THR A 592 14.72 -20.51 -12.80
N GLY A 593 15.75 -20.68 -13.63
CA GLY A 593 17.00 -21.28 -13.21
C GLY A 593 17.34 -22.51 -14.04
N VAL A 594 17.84 -23.57 -13.40
CA VAL A 594 18.39 -24.73 -14.11
C VAL A 594 18.02 -26.06 -13.47
N ALA A 595 17.47 -26.96 -14.28
CA ALA A 595 17.21 -28.35 -13.95
C ALA A 595 18.13 -29.22 -14.80
N MET A 596 19.29 -29.59 -14.26
CA MET A 596 20.31 -30.31 -15.04
C MET A 596 20.91 -31.51 -14.33
N GLU A 597 21.40 -32.41 -15.15
CA GLU A 597 22.18 -33.56 -14.78
C GLU A 597 23.66 -33.39 -15.17
N VAL A 598 24.56 -33.82 -14.29
CA VAL A 598 26.02 -33.75 -14.50
C VAL A 598 26.59 -35.13 -14.91
N PHE A 599 25.93 -36.23 -14.52
CA PHE A 599 26.33 -37.61 -14.78
C PHE A 599 25.13 -38.43 -15.29
N GLN A 600 25.32 -39.47 -16.10
CA GLN A 600 24.20 -40.23 -16.66
C GLN A 600 23.50 -41.11 -15.61
N ASP A 601 22.55 -40.55 -14.85
CA ASP A 601 21.76 -41.24 -13.81
C ASP A 601 20.37 -41.68 -14.29
N GLY A 602 19.95 -41.27 -15.49
CA GLY A 602 18.64 -41.59 -16.07
C GLY A 602 17.49 -40.75 -15.51
N THR A 603 17.77 -39.52 -15.07
CA THR A 603 16.76 -38.66 -14.46
C THR A 603 15.85 -38.01 -15.52
N THR A 604 14.53 -38.06 -15.27
CA THR A 604 13.53 -37.25 -15.97
C THR A 604 13.44 -35.85 -15.33
N PHE A 605 13.58 -34.78 -16.13
CA PHE A 605 13.46 -33.40 -15.65
C PHE A 605 12.28 -32.65 -16.26
N GLY A 606 11.61 -31.87 -15.42
CA GLY A 606 10.75 -30.77 -15.85
C GLY A 606 11.24 -29.45 -15.29
N GLY A 607 11.06 -28.36 -16.03
CA GLY A 607 11.44 -27.05 -15.52
C GLY A 607 10.72 -26.67 -14.22
N LEU A 608 9.43 -27.01 -14.11
CA LEU A 608 8.60 -26.77 -12.92
C LEU A 608 8.39 -28.05 -12.10
N VAL A 609 7.96 -29.14 -12.76
CA VAL A 609 7.58 -30.40 -12.11
C VAL A 609 8.28 -31.58 -12.77
N GLY A 610 8.96 -32.43 -12.00
CA GLY A 610 9.57 -33.66 -12.53
C GLY A 610 8.51 -34.61 -13.10
N ARG A 611 7.57 -35.04 -12.26
CA ARG A 611 6.47 -35.94 -12.62
C ARG A 611 5.12 -35.41 -12.11
N ASN A 612 4.14 -35.30 -13.00
CA ASN A 612 2.80 -34.82 -12.68
C ASN A 612 1.76 -35.96 -12.76
N GLU A 613 1.16 -36.30 -11.64
CA GLU A 613 0.02 -37.22 -11.49
C GLU A 613 -1.28 -36.48 -11.11
N GLY A 614 -1.17 -35.22 -10.67
CA GLY A 614 -2.26 -34.32 -10.34
C GLY A 614 -2.51 -33.24 -11.40
N ALA A 615 -2.79 -32.02 -10.95
CA ALA A 615 -3.08 -30.87 -11.81
C ALA A 615 -1.96 -29.82 -11.77
N VAL A 616 -1.55 -29.33 -12.94
CA VAL A 616 -0.74 -28.13 -13.13
C VAL A 616 -1.55 -27.14 -13.96
N GLU A 617 -1.89 -26.00 -13.36
CA GLU A 617 -2.77 -25.00 -13.96
C GLU A 617 -2.15 -23.62 -13.93
N ARG A 618 -2.33 -22.84 -15.01
CA ARG A 618 -1.91 -21.42 -15.06
C ARG A 618 -0.48 -21.19 -14.62
N SER A 619 0.42 -22.09 -15.02
CA SER A 619 1.79 -22.10 -14.52
C SER A 619 2.80 -22.07 -15.66
N TRP A 620 4.02 -21.63 -15.39
CA TRP A 620 5.03 -21.52 -16.43
C TRP A 620 6.45 -21.80 -15.95
N SER A 621 7.34 -22.08 -16.90
CA SER A 621 8.77 -22.25 -16.62
C SER A 621 9.63 -21.61 -17.72
N SER A 622 10.65 -20.85 -17.31
CA SER A 622 11.75 -20.41 -18.17
C SER A 622 13.08 -21.10 -17.85
N ALA A 623 13.05 -22.12 -16.98
CA ALA A 623 14.24 -22.84 -16.56
C ALA A 623 14.89 -23.61 -17.72
N ALA A 624 16.23 -23.62 -17.75
CA ALA A 624 16.98 -24.46 -18.66
C ALA A 624 16.96 -25.92 -18.17
N VAL A 625 16.57 -26.85 -19.05
CA VAL A 625 16.41 -28.27 -18.72
C VAL A 625 17.41 -29.13 -19.50
N SER A 626 18.16 -29.98 -18.80
CA SER A 626 19.17 -30.84 -19.41
C SER A 626 19.38 -32.15 -18.64
N GLY A 627 18.76 -33.23 -19.12
CA GLY A 627 18.86 -34.57 -18.51
C GLY A 627 19.07 -35.70 -19.51
N SER A 628 19.35 -36.89 -19.01
CA SER A 628 19.72 -38.09 -19.76
C SER A 628 18.56 -39.03 -20.12
N ASP A 629 17.35 -38.76 -19.62
CA ASP A 629 16.12 -39.49 -19.96
C ASP A 629 15.09 -38.54 -20.61
N ALA A 630 13.82 -38.50 -20.17
CA ALA A 630 12.83 -37.61 -20.75
C ALA A 630 12.86 -36.21 -20.12
N ASN A 631 12.94 -35.18 -20.96
CA ASN A 631 13.02 -33.79 -20.51
C ASN A 631 11.90 -32.95 -21.09
N GLY A 632 11.22 -32.17 -20.25
CA GLY A 632 10.19 -31.21 -20.66
C GLY A 632 10.45 -29.81 -20.14
N GLY A 633 10.16 -28.79 -20.95
CA GLY A 633 10.35 -27.39 -20.54
C GLY A 633 9.53 -27.00 -19.30
N LEU A 634 8.34 -27.60 -19.12
CA LEU A 634 7.48 -27.43 -17.94
C LEU A 634 7.45 -28.69 -17.06
N VAL A 635 7.09 -29.84 -17.64
CA VAL A 635 6.89 -31.10 -16.91
C VAL A 635 7.71 -32.22 -17.54
N GLY A 636 8.44 -33.01 -16.75
CA GLY A 636 9.20 -34.15 -17.26
C GLY A 636 8.29 -35.28 -17.74
N TYR A 637 7.49 -35.85 -16.84
CA TYR A 637 6.49 -36.89 -17.17
C TYR A 637 5.10 -36.49 -16.67
N ASN A 638 4.15 -36.32 -17.59
CA ASN A 638 2.75 -36.07 -17.29
C ASN A 638 1.87 -37.33 -17.38
N LEU A 639 1.20 -37.67 -16.29
CA LEU A 639 0.11 -38.65 -16.16
C LEU A 639 -1.23 -37.99 -15.78
N GLY A 640 -1.18 -36.79 -15.20
CA GLY A 640 -2.34 -36.00 -14.82
C GLY A 640 -2.78 -34.99 -15.88
N SER A 641 -3.17 -33.79 -15.44
CA SER A 641 -3.62 -32.70 -16.31
C SER A 641 -2.68 -31.50 -16.26
N ILE A 642 -2.35 -30.97 -17.43
CA ILE A 642 -1.68 -29.67 -17.61
C ILE A 642 -2.65 -28.77 -18.38
N ALA A 643 -3.02 -27.65 -17.77
CA ALA A 643 -3.96 -26.71 -18.37
C ALA A 643 -3.41 -25.28 -18.30
N GLN A 644 -3.63 -24.51 -19.37
CA GLN A 644 -3.37 -23.07 -19.37
C GLN A 644 -1.94 -22.72 -18.97
N SER A 645 -0.95 -23.49 -19.43
CA SER A 645 0.43 -23.42 -18.93
C SER A 645 1.43 -23.32 -20.07
N TYR A 646 2.64 -22.83 -19.81
CA TYR A 646 3.61 -22.65 -20.89
C TYR A 646 5.07 -22.79 -20.48
N ALA A 647 5.94 -23.04 -21.46
CA ALA A 647 7.39 -23.13 -21.26
C ALA A 647 8.16 -22.27 -22.27
N THR A 648 9.11 -21.49 -21.76
CA THR A 648 10.02 -20.63 -22.57
C THR A 648 11.49 -21.02 -22.41
N GLY A 649 11.81 -21.86 -21.42
CA GLY A 649 13.16 -22.32 -21.13
C GLY A 649 13.69 -23.31 -22.17
N SER A 650 15.00 -23.35 -22.36
CA SER A 650 15.63 -24.26 -23.31
C SER A 650 15.62 -25.71 -22.81
N VAL A 651 15.42 -26.65 -23.73
CA VAL A 651 15.52 -28.09 -23.47
C VAL A 651 16.70 -28.64 -24.28
N SER A 652 17.75 -29.05 -23.60
CA SER A 652 18.94 -29.66 -24.19
C SER A 652 19.18 -31.02 -23.56
N PRO A 653 18.54 -32.10 -24.06
CA PRO A 653 18.80 -33.45 -23.59
C PRO A 653 20.28 -33.77 -23.75
N VAL A 654 20.84 -34.49 -22.80
CA VAL A 654 22.27 -34.87 -22.78
C VAL A 654 22.43 -36.37 -22.92
N PHE A 655 23.66 -36.79 -23.24
CA PHE A 655 24.02 -38.19 -23.53
C PHE A 655 23.27 -38.76 -24.74
N SER A 656 23.50 -40.03 -25.06
CA SER A 656 22.88 -40.70 -26.21
C SER A 656 21.46 -41.21 -25.94
N THR A 657 20.94 -41.03 -24.72
CA THR A 657 19.66 -41.58 -24.25
C THR A 657 18.58 -40.53 -24.02
N GLY A 658 18.94 -39.24 -23.97
CA GLY A 658 18.00 -38.18 -23.57
C GLY A 658 17.03 -37.77 -24.68
N TYR A 659 15.73 -37.73 -24.34
CA TYR A 659 14.63 -37.22 -25.15
C TYR A 659 14.23 -35.81 -24.71
N GLY A 660 13.61 -35.02 -25.59
CA GLY A 660 13.24 -33.63 -25.29
C GLY A 660 11.94 -33.18 -25.93
N GLY A 661 11.01 -32.67 -25.12
CA GLY A 661 9.82 -31.98 -25.58
C GLY A 661 9.79 -30.53 -25.10
N GLY A 662 9.37 -29.61 -25.96
CA GLY A 662 9.33 -28.18 -25.62
C GLY A 662 8.48 -27.85 -24.40
N LEU A 663 7.40 -28.60 -24.15
CA LEU A 663 6.52 -28.45 -22.99
C LEU A 663 6.64 -29.63 -22.02
N VAL A 664 6.49 -30.86 -22.52
CA VAL A 664 6.47 -32.09 -21.71
C VAL A 664 7.48 -33.10 -22.25
N GLY A 665 8.20 -33.82 -21.40
CA GLY A 665 9.02 -34.95 -21.86
C GLY A 665 8.16 -36.10 -22.34
N ILE A 666 7.52 -36.81 -21.41
CA ILE A 666 6.57 -37.91 -21.68
C ILE A 666 5.16 -37.44 -21.34
N ASN A 667 4.20 -37.64 -22.25
CA ASN A 667 2.80 -37.35 -21.97
C ASN A 667 1.91 -38.60 -22.10
N ASP A 668 1.43 -39.11 -20.98
CA ASP A 668 0.35 -40.12 -20.89
C ASP A 668 -0.93 -39.56 -20.25
N GLY A 669 -0.89 -38.31 -19.79
CA GLY A 669 -2.03 -37.55 -19.30
C GLY A 669 -2.69 -36.66 -20.35
N THR A 670 -3.28 -35.56 -19.90
CA THR A 670 -3.95 -34.56 -20.77
C THR A 670 -3.23 -33.22 -20.73
N VAL A 671 -3.06 -32.59 -21.89
CA VAL A 671 -2.57 -31.21 -22.03
C VAL A 671 -3.61 -30.38 -22.79
N THR A 672 -4.01 -29.24 -22.21
CA THR A 672 -4.96 -28.29 -22.82
C THR A 672 -4.49 -26.85 -22.70
N GLN A 673 -4.88 -26.01 -23.67
CA GLN A 673 -4.61 -24.57 -23.69
C GLN A 673 -3.18 -24.20 -23.29
N SER A 674 -2.18 -24.92 -23.80
CA SER A 674 -0.79 -24.78 -23.35
C SER A 674 0.16 -24.63 -24.52
N PHE A 675 1.32 -24.01 -24.32
CA PHE A 675 2.28 -23.84 -25.41
C PHE A 675 3.75 -23.85 -24.99
N ALA A 676 4.63 -24.06 -25.98
CA ALA A 676 6.08 -23.95 -25.80
C ALA A 676 6.73 -23.01 -26.82
N THR A 677 7.72 -22.23 -26.36
CA THR A 677 8.54 -21.36 -27.21
C THR A 677 10.04 -21.53 -27.00
N GLY A 678 10.46 -22.26 -25.96
CA GLY A 678 11.88 -22.48 -25.67
C GLY A 678 12.59 -23.36 -26.70
N ALA A 679 13.87 -23.09 -26.97
CA ALA A 679 14.67 -23.86 -27.92
C ALA A 679 14.79 -25.33 -27.48
N VAL A 680 14.52 -26.27 -28.40
CA VAL A 680 14.67 -27.71 -28.17
C VAL A 680 15.80 -28.23 -29.06
N GLN A 681 16.93 -28.59 -28.45
CA GLN A 681 18.10 -29.05 -29.19
C GLN A 681 17.97 -30.51 -29.59
N THR A 682 18.13 -30.79 -30.88
CA THR A 682 18.18 -32.16 -31.41
C THR A 682 19.50 -32.83 -31.05
N ARG A 683 19.45 -34.09 -30.62
CA ARG A 683 20.62 -34.96 -30.43
C ARG A 683 20.39 -36.33 -31.07
N THR A 684 20.80 -37.40 -30.39
CA THR A 684 20.69 -38.78 -30.86
C THR A 684 19.25 -39.29 -30.82
N MET A 685 18.48 -38.90 -29.80
CA MET A 685 17.09 -39.32 -29.64
C MET A 685 16.11 -38.25 -30.17
N PRO A 686 14.87 -38.63 -30.50
CA PRO A 686 13.86 -37.69 -30.99
C PRO A 686 13.58 -36.55 -30.01
N THR A 687 13.44 -35.36 -30.57
CA THR A 687 12.99 -34.16 -29.86
C THR A 687 11.90 -33.47 -30.65
N HIS A 688 10.92 -32.87 -29.99
CA HIS A 688 9.81 -32.20 -30.67
C HIS A 688 9.30 -30.95 -29.95
N GLY A 689 8.41 -30.20 -30.62
CA GLY A 689 7.98 -28.87 -30.19
C GLY A 689 7.08 -28.84 -28.95
N VAL A 690 6.36 -29.93 -28.65
CA VAL A 690 5.45 -30.01 -27.50
C VAL A 690 5.85 -31.17 -26.58
N ILE A 691 5.76 -32.42 -27.05
CA ILE A 691 6.09 -33.62 -26.29
C ILE A 691 7.25 -34.38 -26.92
N ALA A 692 8.10 -35.05 -26.15
CA ALA A 692 9.08 -35.94 -26.78
C ALA A 692 8.38 -37.18 -27.36
N PHE A 693 7.56 -37.85 -26.54
CA PHE A 693 6.69 -38.96 -26.94
C PHE A 693 5.59 -39.19 -25.89
N GLY A 694 4.65 -40.09 -26.17
CA GLY A 694 3.63 -40.51 -25.21
C GLY A 694 2.31 -40.89 -25.86
N SER A 695 1.41 -41.47 -25.07
CA SER A 695 0.10 -41.95 -25.52
C SER A 695 -1.08 -41.06 -25.10
N GLY A 696 -0.79 -40.03 -24.30
CA GLY A 696 -1.78 -39.11 -23.73
C GLY A 696 -2.38 -38.13 -24.74
N THR A 697 -3.37 -37.37 -24.28
CA THR A 697 -4.12 -36.43 -25.11
C THR A 697 -3.45 -35.07 -25.20
N LEU A 698 -3.22 -34.59 -26.42
CA LEU A 698 -2.95 -33.18 -26.71
C LEU A 698 -4.21 -32.57 -27.32
N ALA A 699 -4.82 -31.62 -26.61
CA ALA A 699 -6.01 -30.95 -27.13
C ALA A 699 -5.68 -30.04 -28.33
N PRO A 700 -6.65 -29.75 -29.21
CA PRO A 700 -6.43 -28.91 -30.40
C PRO A 700 -5.98 -27.47 -30.11
N ASP A 701 -6.07 -27.02 -28.87
CA ASP A 701 -5.65 -25.71 -28.38
C ASP A 701 -4.24 -25.73 -27.75
N VAL A 702 -3.45 -26.77 -28.03
CA VAL A 702 -2.03 -26.84 -27.64
C VAL A 702 -1.15 -26.39 -28.82
N TYR A 703 -0.22 -25.47 -28.56
CA TYR A 703 0.59 -24.83 -29.61
C TYR A 703 2.09 -24.92 -29.33
N TRP A 704 2.93 -24.69 -30.34
CA TRP A 704 4.36 -24.44 -30.13
C TRP A 704 4.91 -23.49 -31.18
N ASN A 705 5.97 -22.77 -30.85
CA ASN A 705 6.62 -21.88 -31.81
C ASN A 705 7.65 -22.68 -32.60
N ARG A 706 7.34 -23.01 -33.86
CA ARG A 706 8.20 -23.85 -34.70
C ARG A 706 9.56 -23.21 -35.03
N GLU A 707 9.67 -21.90 -34.91
CA GLU A 707 10.90 -21.15 -35.22
C GLU A 707 11.81 -21.11 -34.00
N THR A 708 11.28 -20.78 -32.82
CA THR A 708 12.11 -20.66 -31.61
C THR A 708 12.38 -22.01 -30.96
N THR A 709 11.45 -22.98 -31.02
CA THR A 709 11.76 -24.36 -30.59
C THR A 709 12.71 -25.05 -31.55
N GLY A 710 12.70 -24.65 -32.83
CA GLY A 710 13.43 -25.32 -33.91
C GLY A 710 12.78 -26.63 -34.37
N GLN A 711 11.54 -26.91 -33.94
CA GLN A 711 10.86 -28.20 -34.16
C GLN A 711 9.66 -28.06 -35.10
N ALA A 712 9.65 -28.85 -36.17
CA ALA A 712 8.59 -28.83 -37.19
C ALA A 712 7.31 -29.57 -36.76
N VAL A 713 7.42 -30.48 -35.79
CA VAL A 713 6.31 -31.34 -35.32
C VAL A 713 6.16 -31.25 -33.81
N SER A 714 4.97 -31.58 -33.31
CA SER A 714 4.64 -31.55 -31.87
C SER A 714 5.21 -32.73 -31.09
N GLY A 715 5.42 -33.88 -31.75
CA GLY A 715 5.73 -35.17 -31.11
C GLY A 715 4.51 -36.02 -30.74
N GLY A 716 3.30 -35.47 -30.92
CA GLY A 716 2.03 -36.19 -30.78
C GLY A 716 1.12 -35.98 -31.99
N ASN A 717 -0.19 -36.14 -31.79
CA ASN A 717 -1.19 -36.14 -32.87
C ASN A 717 -1.71 -34.74 -33.27
N LEU A 718 -0.97 -33.66 -32.97
CA LEU A 718 -1.37 -32.30 -33.37
C LEU A 718 -1.02 -32.02 -34.84
N PRO A 719 -1.92 -31.36 -35.60
CA PRO A 719 -1.63 -30.98 -36.98
C PRO A 719 -0.57 -29.87 -37.05
N ALA A 720 0.07 -29.73 -38.21
CA ALA A 720 1.10 -28.72 -38.43
C ALA A 720 0.62 -27.27 -38.22
N SER A 721 -0.69 -27.01 -38.31
CA SER A 721 -1.30 -25.71 -38.02
C SER A 721 -1.14 -25.26 -36.57
N ASN A 722 -0.88 -26.19 -35.64
CA ASN A 722 -0.63 -25.88 -34.23
C ASN A 722 0.82 -25.43 -33.98
N GLY A 723 1.74 -25.69 -34.91
CA GLY A 723 3.07 -25.12 -34.91
C GLY A 723 3.00 -23.70 -35.47
N LEU A 724 3.00 -22.69 -34.63
CA LEU A 724 2.91 -21.28 -35.00
C LEU A 724 4.29 -20.67 -35.29
N SER A 725 4.38 -19.65 -36.14
CA SER A 725 5.58 -18.81 -36.24
C SER A 725 5.68 -17.86 -35.05
N THR A 726 6.82 -17.20 -34.89
CA THR A 726 6.99 -16.13 -33.89
C THR A 726 6.00 -14.99 -34.11
N ALA A 727 5.73 -14.61 -35.35
CA ALA A 727 4.73 -13.60 -35.66
C ALA A 727 3.31 -14.03 -35.27
N GLN A 728 2.96 -15.31 -35.47
CA GLN A 728 1.67 -15.85 -35.06
C GLN A 728 1.55 -15.96 -33.53
N MET A 729 2.63 -16.31 -32.84
CA MET A 729 2.67 -16.33 -31.37
C MET A 729 2.42 -14.94 -30.76
N SER A 730 2.86 -13.88 -31.43
CA SER A 730 2.57 -12.49 -31.05
C SER A 730 1.14 -12.00 -31.36
N ASP A 731 0.30 -12.84 -31.95
CA ASP A 731 -1.07 -12.49 -32.34
C ASP A 731 -2.10 -13.34 -31.59
N ALA A 732 -2.90 -12.68 -30.75
CA ALA A 732 -3.95 -13.33 -29.97
C ALA A 732 -4.96 -14.10 -30.85
N ALA A 733 -5.19 -13.65 -32.10
CA ALA A 733 -6.10 -14.32 -33.03
C ALA A 733 -5.60 -15.71 -33.49
N SER A 734 -4.32 -16.01 -33.31
CA SER A 734 -3.73 -17.31 -33.66
C SER A 734 -4.07 -18.43 -32.67
N PHE A 735 -4.55 -18.10 -31.47
CA PHE A 735 -4.83 -19.05 -30.39
C PHE A 735 -6.33 -19.34 -30.28
N ALA A 736 -6.78 -20.40 -30.94
CA ALA A 736 -8.17 -20.82 -30.85
C ALA A 736 -8.51 -21.31 -29.43
N GLY A 737 -9.63 -20.83 -28.88
CA GLY A 737 -10.11 -21.22 -27.55
C GLY A 737 -9.50 -20.42 -26.39
N TYR A 738 -8.46 -19.63 -26.62
CA TYR A 738 -7.86 -18.79 -25.58
C TYR A 738 -8.72 -17.54 -25.35
N ASP A 739 -9.04 -17.25 -24.09
CA ASP A 739 -9.74 -16.03 -23.70
C ASP A 739 -8.74 -14.93 -23.31
N PHE A 740 -8.64 -13.90 -24.16
CA PHE A 740 -7.84 -12.69 -23.94
C PHE A 740 -8.67 -11.51 -23.43
N GLY A 741 -9.97 -11.71 -23.19
CA GLY A 741 -10.86 -10.71 -22.61
C GLY A 741 -10.41 -10.27 -21.21
N PRO A 742 -10.99 -9.20 -20.64
CA PRO A 742 -10.56 -8.64 -19.35
C PRO A 742 -10.56 -9.63 -18.18
N ASN A 743 -11.44 -10.65 -18.23
CA ASN A 743 -11.56 -11.71 -17.23
C ASN A 743 -10.97 -13.05 -17.70
N GLY A 744 -10.35 -13.06 -18.87
CA GLY A 744 -9.73 -14.23 -19.47
C GLY A 744 -8.41 -14.58 -18.80
N VAL A 745 -7.97 -15.83 -18.98
CA VAL A 745 -6.74 -16.35 -18.36
C VAL A 745 -5.48 -15.76 -19.02
N TRP A 746 -5.57 -15.42 -20.30
CA TRP A 746 -4.43 -14.95 -21.09
C TRP A 746 -4.49 -13.44 -21.29
N ALA A 747 -3.32 -12.84 -21.47
CA ALA A 747 -3.14 -11.49 -21.92
C ALA A 747 -2.08 -11.43 -23.02
N MET A 748 -2.20 -10.48 -23.93
CA MET A 748 -1.23 -10.19 -24.98
C MET A 748 -0.75 -8.73 -24.84
N PRO A 749 0.30 -8.47 -24.04
CA PRO A 749 0.87 -7.14 -23.90
C PRO A 749 1.39 -6.59 -25.23
N PHE A 750 1.48 -5.26 -25.34
CA PHE A 750 2.05 -4.62 -26.53
C PHE A 750 3.49 -5.11 -26.76
N ALA A 751 3.79 -5.52 -28.00
CA ALA A 751 5.07 -6.09 -28.42
C ALA A 751 5.48 -7.42 -27.75
N ALA A 752 4.54 -8.14 -27.13
CA ALA A 752 4.81 -9.48 -26.61
C ALA A 752 5.13 -10.48 -27.74
N THR A 753 6.04 -11.41 -27.47
CA THR A 753 6.42 -12.48 -28.43
C THR A 753 5.56 -13.74 -28.31
N HIS A 754 4.70 -13.78 -27.29
CA HIS A 754 3.78 -14.86 -26.95
C HIS A 754 2.75 -14.35 -25.90
N PRO A 755 1.62 -15.06 -25.70
CA PRO A 755 0.71 -14.79 -24.60
C PRO A 755 1.40 -14.91 -23.24
N VAL A 756 0.96 -14.14 -22.26
CA VAL A 756 1.31 -14.34 -20.85
C VAL A 756 0.05 -14.60 -20.04
N LEU A 757 0.20 -15.21 -18.87
CA LEU A 757 -0.90 -15.38 -17.94
C LEU A 757 -1.28 -14.03 -17.36
N ARG A 758 -2.59 -13.75 -17.28
CA ARG A 758 -3.08 -12.44 -16.86
C ARG A 758 -2.62 -12.05 -15.46
N TRP A 759 -2.46 -13.02 -14.56
CA TRP A 759 -1.96 -12.76 -13.21
C TRP A 759 -0.54 -12.18 -13.21
N GLN A 760 0.29 -12.45 -14.22
CA GLN A 760 1.64 -11.88 -14.34
C GLN A 760 1.65 -10.38 -14.64
N LEU A 761 0.51 -9.81 -15.04
CA LEU A 761 0.37 -8.37 -15.22
C LEU A 761 -0.04 -7.65 -13.93
N ALA A 762 -0.53 -8.41 -12.94
CA ALA A 762 -1.02 -7.90 -11.67
C ALA A 762 0.01 -8.00 -10.54
N HIS A 763 1.01 -8.86 -10.68
CA HIS A 763 1.93 -9.27 -9.61
C HIS A 763 3.38 -9.26 -10.06
#